data_AF-A0A1H8QU43-F1
#
_entry.id   AF-A0A1H8QU43-F1
#
_cell.length_a   1.000
_cell.length_b   1.000
_cell.length_c   1.000
_cell.angle_alpha   90.00
_cell.angle_beta   90.00
_cell.angle_gamma   90.00
#
_symmetry.space_group_name_H-M   'P 1'
#
loop_
_entity.id
_entity.type
_entity.pdbx_description
1 polymer ?
#
loop_
_entity_poly.entity_id
_entity_poly.type
_entity_poly.pdbx_seq_one_letter_code
_entity_poly.pdbx_strand_id
1 'polypeptide(L)'
;MTAKQPRVKVGGILFIACVPLVAGCFSSGSSGGGASDRVSTGIEVLVTDPPVQGASTRVVDHDGDALSTVRRTSESGTVTLSVDDTAELSGATVQASGGRDIETGARFSGIRLQAPVATDGVSVVSPLSTLVVLEADDLGITTDQAAESVAGLLGLPVSAVLGDPAESGAAQRASLKLTRLAAALAPEGQPMVHLAEAMESAGGDFQAAVTNVQMDSGISEETREALDNAVPELDAFAAIDPQMSAEQVVTQANRAVLRIGVDRYLREALNVAGAEQAVHSFADALWKANGRRGIPSGTPQLTNVIRFGLQRGSIAPDDFTDPGYRVPEALAQASAVADIAALDAVDSRLPLAAGEELGSDNAARAEYFFGSDRSPLFRAERLFDDVLDDNVLDPVQAGVAEGLARAGRFDEAEVVLRSRIAQAEERAGGYRSTGAALTDFGQIEQAERFFNEGLAIYQRIIDAKGVENLAEDDAEFYQGMARRLRAAGLGNQVPEALEPLQAFIDSAAGEEGFSPTYSRVVISLREAAEEAVEEAELAGLTPSAVAEATEAVDLHYQAGLGHSETPFPDGALSLRGLAVTNAAGFYSRLGLEAETLRALDEYERLARLDMDRVSAGESQQVLTYARDVAFAYGTLDLNDRFRDLIADIEVAQGEDPSSDYAQRARSQFAIFEGMEEVIDGRLEVGVELVEQAAGGDIGDTIEALTFRGKGTREAGLRFMALQLFDRGLQEEAVAVADAAWELARSEAFAAEASSMNEYVSQGCRKIARMYEWIEATERGRDRMRTCWDLARNRAAGGGERARAAEQLANGYIWLGMNDEVGPIVDTLANQGASLTDPGERQSNLRSVAELRGLAGDYQQALTSLAEAVDLLVDIRSTGGEDADKASLSAAASTALAYTDLATEIGRAIATGDARGEQVQATVESARAAGVAVIVGGDDTPGSGAWPGYQDVTQGLPSPSDRATRERTAVIRLAGLRAFDEAETLARSAEDHPERNRRLKSVADAFISWDDFPGTGLASFDYDGDGRPDFFSPATSQAERDASPLVLDTDIDGDGIADDVDRTPYCADCWSL
;
A
#
# COMPACT_ATOMS: atom_id res chain seq x y z
N MET A 1 53.11 -16.61 -49.88
CA MET A 1 54.52 -16.59 -49.42
C MET A 1 54.83 -15.19 -48.92
N THR A 2 55.19 -15.13 -47.64
CA THR A 2 55.76 -14.03 -46.85
C THR A 2 56.27 -12.80 -47.59
N ALA A 3 55.85 -11.59 -47.15
CA ALA A 3 56.78 -10.54 -46.69
C ALA A 3 56.04 -9.34 -46.08
N LYS A 4 56.62 -8.85 -44.98
CA LYS A 4 56.32 -7.61 -44.26
C LYS A 4 56.53 -6.34 -45.10
N GLN A 5 55.94 -5.24 -44.61
CA GLN A 5 56.41 -3.82 -44.55
C GLN A 5 55.48 -2.78 -45.25
N PRO A 6 55.52 -1.47 -44.89
CA PRO A 6 54.90 -0.90 -43.67
C PRO A 6 54.15 0.45 -43.89
N ARG A 7 53.41 0.88 -42.84
CA ARG A 7 52.94 2.23 -42.44
C ARG A 7 52.66 3.32 -43.53
N VAL A 8 51.44 3.90 -43.53
CA VAL A 8 51.07 5.23 -42.94
C VAL A 8 49.61 5.63 -43.30
N LYS A 9 48.83 5.95 -42.24
CA LYS A 9 47.66 6.86 -42.01
C LYS A 9 46.52 7.08 -43.06
N VAL A 10 45.26 6.87 -42.62
CA VAL A 10 44.19 7.85 -42.27
C VAL A 10 42.80 7.22 -42.48
N GLY A 11 41.91 7.33 -41.47
CA GLY A 11 40.47 7.53 -41.67
C GLY A 11 39.53 6.33 -41.48
N GLY A 12 38.78 6.31 -40.37
CA GLY A 12 37.65 5.39 -40.17
C GLY A 12 37.26 5.24 -38.70
N ILE A 13 36.63 6.26 -38.12
CA ILE A 13 35.94 6.18 -36.82
C ILE A 13 34.64 5.41 -37.06
N LEU A 14 34.52 4.21 -36.49
CA LEU A 14 33.30 3.42 -36.44
C LEU A 14 32.82 3.43 -34.99
N PHE A 15 31.76 4.19 -34.72
CA PHE A 15 31.03 4.17 -33.46
C PHE A 15 30.28 2.83 -33.35
N ILE A 16 30.69 2.00 -32.37
CA ILE A 16 29.94 0.85 -31.89
C ILE A 16 29.08 1.36 -30.74
N ALA A 17 27.77 1.51 -30.99
CA ALA A 17 26.77 1.70 -29.95
C ALA A 17 26.33 0.32 -29.47
N CYS A 18 26.85 -0.11 -28.32
CA CYS A 18 26.25 -1.16 -27.50
C CYS A 18 25.45 -0.47 -26.40
N VAL A 19 24.13 -0.65 -26.42
CA VAL A 19 23.23 -0.45 -25.30
C VAL A 19 22.71 -1.83 -24.91
N PRO A 20 22.88 -2.32 -23.68
CA PRO A 20 22.03 -3.35 -23.14
C PRO A 20 20.91 -2.73 -22.30
N LEU A 21 19.72 -3.24 -22.58
CA LEU A 21 18.50 -3.18 -21.79
C LEU A 21 18.76 -3.59 -20.34
N VAL A 22 18.35 -2.74 -19.39
CA VAL A 22 18.15 -3.12 -17.98
C VAL A 22 16.73 -3.65 -17.87
N ALA A 23 16.58 -4.97 -17.92
CA ALA A 23 15.48 -5.67 -17.28
C ALA A 23 15.97 -6.03 -15.88
N GLY A 24 15.40 -5.41 -14.85
CA GLY A 24 15.61 -5.78 -13.47
C GLY A 24 14.94 -7.13 -13.22
N CYS A 25 15.70 -8.22 -13.38
CA CYS A 25 15.33 -9.51 -12.83
C CYS A 25 15.56 -9.46 -11.32
N PHE A 26 14.48 -9.53 -10.53
CA PHE A 26 14.51 -10.19 -9.24
C PHE A 26 14.82 -11.67 -9.50
N SER A 27 16.09 -12.01 -9.39
CA SER A 27 16.61 -13.36 -9.41
C SER A 27 17.30 -13.53 -8.07
N SER A 28 16.53 -13.91 -7.05
CA SER A 28 17.12 -14.58 -5.90
C SER A 28 17.92 -15.78 -6.43
N GLY A 29 19.13 -15.95 -5.91
CA GLY A 29 20.05 -16.97 -6.38
C GLY A 29 19.52 -18.37 -6.06
N SER A 30 18.67 -18.93 -6.92
CA SER A 30 18.49 -20.37 -7.00
C SER A 30 19.71 -20.93 -7.69
N SER A 31 20.50 -21.71 -6.95
CA SER A 31 21.62 -22.47 -7.49
C SER A 31 21.08 -23.49 -8.51
N GLY A 32 21.07 -23.10 -9.77
CA GLY A 32 20.84 -23.99 -10.92
C GLY A 32 22.01 -24.97 -11.09
N GLY A 33 22.16 -25.89 -10.13
CA GLY A 33 22.90 -27.12 -10.31
C GLY A 33 22.11 -28.01 -11.27
N GLY A 34 22.74 -28.43 -12.36
CA GLY A 34 22.13 -29.26 -13.39
C GLY A 34 21.41 -30.47 -12.80
N ALA A 35 20.29 -30.83 -13.43
CA ALA A 35 19.45 -31.97 -13.12
C ALA A 35 20.28 -33.27 -12.95
N SER A 36 20.66 -33.53 -11.70
CA SER A 36 20.71 -34.88 -11.16
C SER A 36 19.31 -35.17 -10.65
N ASP A 37 18.71 -36.28 -11.08
CA ASP A 37 17.50 -36.85 -10.45
C ASP A 37 17.75 -36.94 -8.93
N ARG A 38 17.30 -35.93 -8.17
CA ARG A 38 17.24 -36.04 -6.72
C ARG A 38 16.07 -36.95 -6.42
N VAL A 39 16.38 -38.12 -5.88
CA VAL A 39 15.37 -39.06 -5.39
C VAL A 39 14.69 -38.36 -4.21
N SER A 40 13.35 -38.33 -4.23
CA SER A 40 12.52 -37.70 -3.21
C SER A 40 11.53 -38.70 -2.66
N THR A 41 11.29 -38.64 -1.36
CA THR A 41 10.37 -39.51 -0.65
C THR A 41 9.02 -38.82 -0.59
N GLY A 42 7.97 -39.54 -0.98
CA GLY A 42 6.59 -39.06 -0.90
C GLY A 42 6.00 -39.35 0.48
N ILE A 43 5.57 -38.31 1.20
CA ILE A 43 4.83 -38.42 2.45
C ILE A 43 3.34 -38.27 2.15
N GLU A 44 2.55 -39.30 2.46
CA GLU A 44 1.09 -39.25 2.35
C GLU A 44 0.49 -38.59 3.60
N VAL A 45 -0.39 -37.61 3.38
CA VAL A 45 -1.01 -36.82 4.44
C VAL A 45 -2.53 -36.80 4.26
N LEU A 46 -3.24 -36.93 5.37
CA LEU A 46 -4.68 -36.72 5.48
C LEU A 46 -4.94 -35.61 6.51
N VAL A 47 -5.57 -34.51 6.10
CA VAL A 47 -6.05 -33.46 7.00
C VAL A 47 -7.54 -33.66 7.22
N THR A 48 -7.95 -33.90 8.47
CA THR A 48 -9.30 -34.39 8.79
C THR A 48 -9.83 -33.86 10.12
N ASP A 49 -11.03 -33.30 10.05
CA ASP A 49 -12.06 -33.17 11.08
C ASP A 49 -13.41 -32.73 10.46
N PRO A 50 -14.25 -33.64 9.93
CA PRO A 50 -14.12 -34.38 8.65
C PRO A 50 -13.12 -33.84 7.58
N PRO A 51 -12.93 -34.48 6.41
CA PRO A 51 -11.89 -34.10 5.45
C PRO A 51 -11.82 -32.59 5.13
N VAL A 52 -10.65 -31.98 5.34
CA VAL A 52 -10.44 -30.55 5.16
C VAL A 52 -9.90 -30.27 3.76
N GLN A 53 -10.70 -29.65 2.91
CA GLN A 53 -10.33 -29.29 1.55
C GLN A 53 -9.51 -27.99 1.51
N GLY A 54 -8.50 -27.94 0.64
CA GLY A 54 -7.75 -26.72 0.33
C GLY A 54 -6.78 -26.25 1.43
N ALA A 55 -6.54 -27.05 2.47
CA ALA A 55 -5.58 -26.74 3.53
C ALA A 55 -4.16 -26.73 2.96
N SER A 56 -3.39 -25.67 3.26
CA SER A 56 -1.98 -25.57 2.90
C SER A 56 -1.16 -26.45 3.83
N THR A 57 -0.39 -27.37 3.25
CA THR A 57 0.35 -28.41 3.98
C THR A 57 1.82 -28.42 3.62
N ARG A 58 2.68 -28.65 4.61
CA ARG A 58 4.13 -28.84 4.43
C ARG A 58 4.71 -29.73 5.53
N VAL A 59 5.91 -30.24 5.31
CA VAL A 59 6.71 -30.92 6.33
C VAL A 59 7.73 -29.92 6.87
N VAL A 60 7.88 -29.90 8.19
CA VAL A 60 8.92 -29.12 8.87
C VAL A 60 9.75 -30.04 9.78
N ASP A 61 11.00 -29.66 10.04
CA ASP A 61 11.82 -30.34 11.04
C ASP A 61 11.48 -29.89 12.48
N HIS A 62 12.31 -30.29 13.44
CA HIS A 62 12.14 -29.94 14.85
C HIS A 62 12.30 -28.44 15.14
N ASP A 63 13.11 -27.72 14.36
CA ASP A 63 13.34 -26.29 14.51
C ASP A 63 12.27 -25.46 13.76
N GLY A 64 11.39 -26.14 13.00
CA GLY A 64 10.31 -25.54 12.22
C GLY A 64 10.71 -25.15 10.80
N ASP A 65 11.91 -25.55 10.36
CA ASP A 65 12.41 -25.27 9.02
C ASP A 65 11.72 -26.18 8.00
N ALA A 66 11.36 -25.61 6.85
CA ALA A 66 10.60 -26.30 5.82
C ALA A 66 11.43 -27.40 5.12
N LEU A 67 10.98 -28.64 5.23
CA LEU A 67 11.55 -29.80 4.54
C LEU A 67 10.84 -30.10 3.21
N SER A 68 9.68 -29.49 2.95
CA SER A 68 8.95 -29.61 1.69
C SER A 68 8.28 -28.31 1.25
N THR A 69 7.95 -28.24 -0.04
CA THR A 69 7.13 -27.16 -0.60
C THR A 69 5.67 -27.28 -0.15
N VAL A 70 4.99 -26.16 0.02
CA VAL A 70 3.56 -26.14 0.34
C VAL A 70 2.71 -26.80 -0.76
N ARG A 71 1.75 -27.63 -0.36
CA ARG A 71 0.71 -28.21 -1.23
C ARG A 71 -0.66 -28.06 -0.60
N ARG A 72 -1.72 -27.96 -1.40
CA ARG A 72 -3.11 -27.94 -0.91
C ARG A 72 -3.74 -29.32 -0.90
N THR A 73 -4.57 -29.60 0.10
CA THR A 73 -5.37 -30.83 0.18
C THR A 73 -6.49 -30.88 -0.85
N SER A 74 -6.82 -32.10 -1.29
CA SER A 74 -7.96 -32.39 -2.15
C SER A 74 -9.31 -32.29 -1.40
N GLU A 75 -10.44 -32.49 -2.10
CA GLU A 75 -11.77 -32.64 -1.48
C GLU A 75 -11.84 -33.74 -0.43
N SER A 76 -10.99 -34.77 -0.55
CA SER A 76 -10.89 -35.84 0.45
C SER A 76 -9.88 -35.54 1.57
N GLY A 77 -9.40 -34.30 1.68
CA GLY A 77 -8.42 -33.90 2.71
C GLY A 77 -7.02 -34.46 2.48
N THR A 78 -6.76 -35.11 1.35
CA THR A 78 -5.49 -35.82 1.08
C THR A 78 -4.51 -35.00 0.26
N VAL A 79 -3.23 -35.20 0.50
CA VAL A 79 -2.12 -34.58 -0.24
C VAL A 79 -0.86 -35.44 -0.15
N THR A 80 0.01 -35.35 -1.15
CA THR A 80 1.33 -35.99 -1.13
C THR A 80 2.41 -34.92 -1.16
N LEU A 81 3.29 -34.93 -0.16
CA LEU A 81 4.40 -34.00 -0.01
C LEU A 81 5.71 -34.68 -0.44
N SER A 82 6.56 -33.96 -1.17
CA SER A 82 7.88 -34.47 -1.58
C SER A 82 8.95 -33.87 -0.68
N VAL A 83 9.72 -34.74 -0.03
CA VAL A 83 10.87 -34.38 0.82
C VAL A 83 12.15 -34.93 0.20
N ASP A 84 13.26 -34.21 0.34
CA ASP A 84 14.59 -34.70 -0.10
C ASP A 84 14.96 -35.98 0.68
N ASP A 85 15.40 -37.05 0.00
CA ASP A 85 15.75 -38.32 0.64
C ASP A 85 16.88 -38.22 1.69
N THR A 86 17.61 -37.10 1.69
CA THR A 86 18.67 -36.81 2.68
C THR A 86 18.18 -36.04 3.90
N ALA A 87 16.92 -35.60 3.93
CA ALA A 87 16.34 -34.88 5.07
C ALA A 87 16.17 -35.79 6.29
N GLU A 88 16.46 -35.26 7.48
CA GLU A 88 16.21 -35.96 8.75
C GLU A 88 14.75 -35.82 9.15
N LEU A 89 14.00 -36.93 9.12
CA LEU A 89 12.56 -36.94 9.47
C LEU A 89 12.31 -37.26 10.96
N SER A 90 13.35 -37.51 11.75
CA SER A 90 13.21 -37.80 13.17
C SER A 90 12.77 -36.54 13.92
N GLY A 91 11.56 -36.56 14.51
CA GLY A 91 10.98 -35.39 15.16
C GLY A 91 10.34 -34.39 14.18
N ALA A 92 10.32 -34.70 12.87
CA ALA A 92 9.65 -33.87 11.88
C ALA A 92 8.12 -33.95 12.05
N THR A 93 7.43 -32.86 11.73
CA THR A 93 5.97 -32.75 11.77
C THR A 93 5.40 -32.32 10.43
N VAL A 94 4.18 -32.76 10.16
CA VAL A 94 3.34 -32.23 9.09
C VAL A 94 2.50 -31.11 9.68
N GLN A 95 2.58 -29.93 9.06
CA GLN A 95 1.75 -28.78 9.42
C GLN A 95 0.69 -28.54 8.34
N ALA A 96 -0.53 -28.27 8.78
CA ALA A 96 -1.64 -27.84 7.92
C ALA A 96 -2.24 -26.53 8.45
N SER A 97 -2.55 -25.59 7.56
CA SER A 97 -3.23 -24.34 7.92
C SER A 97 -4.22 -23.92 6.84
N GLY A 98 -5.32 -23.28 7.25
CA GLY A 98 -6.39 -22.91 6.34
C GLY A 98 -7.18 -24.11 5.83
N GLY A 99 -7.99 -23.88 4.80
CA GLY A 99 -8.91 -24.88 4.27
C GLY A 99 -10.27 -24.88 4.97
N ARG A 100 -11.17 -25.72 4.45
CA ARG A 100 -12.57 -25.81 4.86
C ARG A 100 -12.99 -27.27 4.93
N ASP A 101 -13.68 -27.64 6.00
CA ASP A 101 -14.44 -28.88 6.04
C ASP A 101 -15.78 -28.67 5.31
N ILE A 102 -16.00 -29.44 4.24
CA ILE A 102 -17.21 -29.36 3.41
C ILE A 102 -18.44 -30.02 4.06
N GLU A 103 -18.26 -30.85 5.09
CA GLU A 103 -19.34 -31.53 5.79
C GLU A 103 -19.91 -30.70 6.93
N THR A 104 -19.07 -30.08 7.77
CA THR A 104 -19.52 -29.19 8.85
C THR A 104 -19.57 -27.72 8.45
N GLY A 105 -18.85 -27.34 7.40
CA GLY A 105 -18.65 -25.96 6.98
C GLY A 105 -17.61 -25.19 7.81
N ALA A 106 -16.91 -25.85 8.76
CA ALA A 106 -15.88 -25.22 9.57
C ALA A 106 -14.70 -24.72 8.71
N ARG A 107 -14.19 -23.53 9.04
CA ARG A 107 -12.98 -22.96 8.42
C ARG A 107 -11.80 -23.15 9.35
N PHE A 108 -10.64 -23.39 8.77
CA PHE A 108 -9.37 -23.54 9.48
C PHE A 108 -8.41 -22.36 9.26
N SER A 109 -8.91 -21.23 8.75
CA SER A 109 -8.17 -19.96 8.73
C SER A 109 -7.81 -19.55 10.16
N GLY A 110 -6.57 -19.11 10.39
CA GLY A 110 -6.05 -18.83 11.73
C GLY A 110 -5.73 -20.08 12.59
N ILE A 111 -6.09 -21.28 12.15
CA ILE A 111 -5.85 -22.54 12.87
C ILE A 111 -4.71 -23.30 12.22
N ARG A 112 -3.69 -23.67 13.01
CA ARG A 112 -2.62 -24.57 12.59
C ARG A 112 -2.83 -25.94 13.21
N LEU A 113 -2.98 -26.95 12.37
CA LEU A 113 -3.03 -28.35 12.76
C LEU A 113 -1.68 -29.02 12.51
N GLN A 114 -1.33 -29.98 13.35
CA GLN A 114 -0.05 -30.68 13.31
C GLN A 114 -0.20 -32.18 13.53
N ALA A 115 0.74 -32.95 12.96
CA ALA A 115 0.92 -34.36 13.27
C ALA A 115 2.39 -34.78 13.11
N PRO A 116 2.86 -35.80 13.86
CA PRO A 116 4.16 -36.42 13.59
C PRO A 116 4.19 -37.03 12.18
N VAL A 117 5.34 -36.98 11.50
CA VAL A 117 5.53 -37.66 10.21
C VAL A 117 5.49 -39.18 10.42
N ALA A 118 4.56 -39.86 9.75
CA ALA A 118 4.49 -41.32 9.76
C ALA A 118 5.64 -41.91 8.91
N THR A 119 6.42 -42.81 9.49
CA THR A 119 7.51 -43.53 8.80
C THR A 119 7.01 -44.63 7.87
N ASP A 120 5.83 -45.19 8.15
CA ASP A 120 5.08 -46.13 7.30
C ASP A 120 3.59 -45.75 7.38
N GLY A 121 2.96 -45.41 6.24
CA GLY A 121 1.52 -45.11 6.17
C GLY A 121 1.21 -43.62 5.99
N VAL A 122 0.00 -43.21 6.39
CA VAL A 122 -0.53 -41.85 6.21
C VAL A 122 -0.35 -41.06 7.50
N SER A 123 0.20 -39.84 7.41
CA SER A 123 0.24 -38.90 8.52
C SER A 123 -1.13 -38.22 8.65
N VAL A 124 -1.82 -38.47 9.76
CA VAL A 124 -3.17 -37.92 10.01
C VAL A 124 -3.07 -36.64 10.82
N VAL A 125 -3.40 -35.52 10.18
CA VAL A 125 -3.42 -34.18 10.76
C VAL A 125 -4.84 -33.83 11.18
N SER A 126 -5.07 -33.70 12.48
CA SER A 126 -6.37 -33.39 13.09
C SER A 126 -6.19 -32.53 14.36
N PRO A 127 -7.26 -31.94 14.92
CA PRO A 127 -7.20 -31.28 16.22
C PRO A 127 -6.63 -32.20 17.32
N LEU A 128 -6.94 -33.50 17.28
CA LEU A 128 -6.45 -34.48 18.25
C LEU A 128 -4.94 -34.72 18.13
N SER A 129 -4.44 -34.95 16.91
CA SER A 129 -3.01 -35.16 16.69
C SER A 129 -2.19 -33.90 17.01
N THR A 130 -2.81 -32.73 16.85
CA THR A 130 -2.19 -31.45 17.18
C THR A 130 -1.95 -31.33 18.68
N LEU A 131 -2.92 -31.71 19.52
CA LEU A 131 -2.70 -31.76 20.98
C LEU A 131 -1.56 -32.70 21.36
N VAL A 132 -1.42 -33.83 20.66
CA VAL A 132 -0.31 -34.77 20.90
C VAL A 132 1.04 -34.15 20.56
N VAL A 133 1.16 -33.41 19.45
CA VAL A 133 2.39 -32.69 19.08
C VAL A 133 2.73 -31.63 20.13
N LEU A 134 1.75 -30.80 20.50
CA LEU A 134 1.95 -29.73 21.48
C LEU A 134 2.36 -30.27 22.86
N GLU A 135 1.72 -31.33 23.34
CA GLU A 135 2.08 -32.01 24.60
C GLU A 135 3.50 -32.60 24.55
N ALA A 136 3.89 -33.18 23.41
CA ALA A 136 5.23 -33.74 23.23
C ALA A 136 6.31 -32.65 23.31
N ASP A 137 6.04 -31.50 22.67
CA ASP A 137 6.95 -30.35 22.64
C ASP A 137 7.04 -29.66 24.02
N ASP A 138 5.90 -29.42 24.68
CA ASP A 138 5.86 -28.75 25.99
C ASP A 138 6.57 -29.55 27.09
N LEU A 139 6.33 -30.87 27.15
CA LEU A 139 6.90 -31.74 28.18
C LEU A 139 8.27 -32.34 27.80
N GLY A 140 8.70 -32.17 26.54
CA GLY A 140 9.93 -32.80 26.02
C GLY A 140 9.90 -34.33 26.07
N ILE A 141 8.72 -34.93 25.81
CA ILE A 141 8.48 -36.38 25.87
C ILE A 141 8.32 -36.98 24.47
N THR A 142 8.33 -38.32 24.37
CA THR A 142 8.10 -38.96 23.06
C THR A 142 6.65 -38.84 22.62
N THR A 143 6.40 -38.86 21.31
CA THR A 143 5.06 -38.86 20.71
C THR A 143 4.14 -39.93 21.30
N ASP A 144 4.65 -41.13 21.58
CA ASP A 144 3.88 -42.21 22.20
C ASP A 144 3.44 -41.86 23.62
N GLN A 145 4.31 -41.22 24.42
CA GLN A 145 3.99 -40.79 25.78
C GLN A 145 2.98 -39.65 25.78
N ALA A 146 3.14 -38.68 24.87
CA ALA A 146 2.18 -37.60 24.68
C ALA A 146 0.81 -38.14 24.23
N ALA A 147 0.78 -39.13 23.32
CA ALA A 147 -0.46 -39.77 22.90
C ALA A 147 -1.17 -40.48 24.06
N GLU A 148 -0.44 -41.14 24.97
CA GLU A 148 -1.02 -41.71 26.19
C GLU A 148 -1.60 -40.64 27.13
N SER A 149 -0.90 -39.51 27.30
CA SER A 149 -1.36 -38.37 28.11
C SER A 149 -2.66 -37.78 27.57
N VAL A 150 -2.67 -37.37 26.30
CA VAL A 150 -3.83 -36.76 25.63
C VAL A 150 -5.02 -37.72 25.56
N ALA A 151 -4.78 -39.01 25.30
CA ALA A 151 -5.83 -40.02 25.32
C ALA A 151 -6.46 -40.18 26.71
N GLY A 152 -5.65 -40.14 27.77
CA GLY A 152 -6.11 -40.13 29.15
C GLY A 152 -6.94 -38.88 29.48
N LEU A 153 -6.47 -37.71 29.04
CA LEU A 153 -7.13 -36.42 29.24
C LEU A 153 -8.52 -36.39 28.61
N LEU A 154 -8.66 -36.88 27.37
CA LEU A 154 -9.92 -36.86 26.61
C LEU A 154 -10.80 -38.10 26.84
N GLY A 155 -10.32 -39.10 27.58
CA GLY A 155 -11.01 -40.38 27.79
C GLY A 155 -11.16 -41.21 26.50
N LEU A 156 -10.16 -41.16 25.62
CA LEU A 156 -10.12 -41.85 24.33
C LEU A 156 -9.11 -43.01 24.33
N PRO A 157 -9.20 -43.96 23.38
CA PRO A 157 -8.10 -44.90 23.12
C PRO A 157 -6.88 -44.18 22.53
N VAL A 158 -5.67 -44.61 22.90
CA VAL A 158 -4.40 -44.04 22.40
C VAL A 158 -4.31 -44.05 20.87
N SER A 159 -4.79 -45.12 20.23
CA SER A 159 -4.82 -45.20 18.76
C SER A 159 -5.74 -44.17 18.09
N ALA A 160 -6.67 -43.57 18.84
CA ALA A 160 -7.65 -42.63 18.29
C ALA A 160 -7.15 -41.18 18.28
N VAL A 161 -6.12 -40.81 19.06
CA VAL A 161 -5.61 -39.43 19.10
C VAL A 161 -4.59 -39.12 18.00
N LEU A 162 -4.00 -40.15 17.40
CA LEU A 162 -3.12 -40.05 16.21
C LEU A 162 -3.76 -40.64 14.94
N GLY A 163 -4.98 -41.18 15.06
CA GLY A 163 -5.74 -41.78 13.96
C GLY A 163 -6.77 -40.82 13.36
N ASP A 164 -7.46 -41.26 12.31
CA ASP A 164 -8.54 -40.49 11.69
C ASP A 164 -9.77 -40.43 12.63
N PRO A 165 -10.22 -39.24 13.07
CA PRO A 165 -11.42 -39.09 13.90
C PRO A 165 -12.66 -39.73 13.26
N ALA A 166 -12.71 -39.85 11.93
CA ALA A 166 -13.80 -40.49 11.20
C ALA A 166 -13.99 -41.99 11.50
N GLU A 167 -13.02 -42.64 12.16
CA GLU A 167 -13.11 -44.06 12.54
C GLU A 167 -13.85 -44.29 13.87
N SER A 168 -14.10 -43.24 14.66
CA SER A 168 -14.67 -43.38 16.01
C SER A 168 -15.60 -42.21 16.36
N GLY A 169 -16.86 -42.49 16.70
CA GLY A 169 -17.81 -41.47 17.13
C GLY A 169 -17.33 -40.67 18.36
N ALA A 170 -16.66 -41.34 19.30
CA ALA A 170 -16.09 -40.68 20.48
C ALA A 170 -14.94 -39.72 20.10
N ALA A 171 -14.06 -40.13 19.18
CA ALA A 171 -12.95 -39.31 18.71
C ALA A 171 -13.45 -38.13 17.87
N GLN A 172 -14.33 -38.39 16.90
CA GLN A 172 -14.99 -37.34 16.11
C GLN A 172 -15.68 -36.30 16.99
N ARG A 173 -16.40 -36.72 18.03
CA ARG A 173 -17.08 -35.82 18.95
C ARG A 173 -16.10 -34.93 19.73
N ALA A 174 -14.96 -35.47 20.14
CA ALA A 174 -13.92 -34.69 20.82
C ALA A 174 -13.25 -33.71 19.85
N SER A 175 -12.94 -34.17 18.64
CA SER A 175 -12.34 -33.38 17.56
C SER A 175 -13.22 -32.17 17.18
N LEU A 176 -14.53 -32.37 16.98
CA LEU A 176 -15.46 -31.28 16.67
C LEU A 176 -15.53 -30.20 17.78
N LYS A 177 -15.42 -30.61 19.05
CA LYS A 177 -15.37 -29.65 20.17
C LYS A 177 -14.09 -28.83 20.14
N LEU A 178 -12.95 -29.47 19.87
CA LEU A 178 -11.67 -28.77 19.72
C LEU A 178 -11.71 -27.79 18.56
N THR A 179 -12.21 -28.21 17.39
CA THR A 179 -12.36 -27.32 16.23
C THR A 179 -13.26 -26.14 16.52
N ARG A 180 -14.40 -26.34 17.21
CA ARG A 180 -15.30 -25.24 17.53
C ARG A 180 -14.66 -24.19 18.44
N LEU A 181 -13.90 -24.65 19.45
CA LEU A 181 -13.18 -23.74 20.34
C LEU A 181 -11.98 -23.09 19.65
N ALA A 182 -11.28 -23.84 18.79
CA ALA A 182 -10.13 -23.32 18.06
C ALA A 182 -10.56 -22.23 17.08
N ALA A 183 -11.73 -22.39 16.45
CA ALA A 183 -12.33 -21.35 15.62
C ALA A 183 -12.72 -20.10 16.42
N ALA A 184 -13.22 -20.26 17.66
CA ALA A 184 -13.51 -19.11 18.53
C ALA A 184 -12.24 -18.39 18.99
N LEU A 185 -11.12 -19.10 19.13
CA LEU A 185 -9.83 -18.56 19.57
C LEU A 185 -8.91 -18.13 18.42
N ALA A 186 -9.33 -18.28 17.16
CA ALA A 186 -8.50 -17.97 16.01
C ALA A 186 -7.93 -16.53 16.01
N PRO A 187 -8.68 -15.49 16.44
CA PRO A 187 -8.17 -14.12 16.54
C PRO A 187 -6.94 -13.98 17.45
N GLU A 188 -6.96 -14.65 18.62
CA GLU A 188 -5.89 -14.55 19.63
C GLU A 188 -4.56 -15.12 19.15
N GLY A 189 -4.60 -15.99 18.14
CA GLY A 189 -3.44 -16.67 17.59
C GLY A 189 -3.10 -17.94 18.32
N GLN A 190 -2.42 -18.84 17.61
CA GLN A 190 -2.06 -20.17 18.13
C GLN A 190 -3.21 -20.85 18.92
N PRO A 191 -4.45 -20.90 18.38
CA PRO A 191 -5.63 -21.31 19.15
C PRO A 191 -5.49 -22.71 19.77
N MET A 192 -4.79 -23.62 19.09
CA MET A 192 -4.54 -24.97 19.59
C MET A 192 -3.58 -25.01 20.80
N VAL A 193 -2.68 -24.03 20.94
CA VAL A 193 -1.77 -23.90 22.09
C VAL A 193 -2.58 -23.47 23.31
N HIS A 194 -3.35 -22.39 23.20
CA HIS A 194 -4.26 -21.95 24.27
C HIS A 194 -5.21 -23.07 24.71
N LEU A 195 -5.72 -23.86 23.75
CA LEU A 195 -6.59 -24.99 24.07
C LEU A 195 -5.86 -26.14 24.75
N ALA A 196 -4.62 -26.46 24.38
CA ALA A 196 -3.86 -27.51 25.05
C ALA A 196 -3.69 -27.17 26.54
N GLU A 197 -3.22 -25.97 26.85
CA GLU A 197 -3.03 -25.47 28.22
C GLU A 197 -4.36 -25.42 29.02
N ALA A 198 -5.41 -24.91 28.38
CA ALA A 198 -6.73 -24.82 29.01
C ALA A 198 -7.33 -26.21 29.29
N MET A 199 -7.16 -27.17 28.37
CA MET A 199 -7.67 -28.52 28.52
C MET A 199 -6.90 -29.31 29.58
N GLU A 200 -5.58 -29.12 29.68
CA GLU A 200 -4.76 -29.72 30.73
C GLU A 200 -5.18 -29.21 32.11
N SER A 201 -5.26 -27.88 32.28
CA SER A 201 -5.67 -27.25 33.54
C SER A 201 -7.11 -27.61 33.96
N ALA A 202 -7.99 -27.84 32.98
CA ALA A 202 -9.36 -28.27 33.19
C ALA A 202 -9.52 -29.79 33.37
N GLY A 203 -8.45 -30.58 33.25
CA GLY A 203 -8.50 -32.03 33.35
C GLY A 203 -9.37 -32.69 32.27
N GLY A 204 -9.39 -32.12 31.06
CA GLY A 204 -10.14 -32.62 29.91
C GLY A 204 -11.60 -32.14 29.82
N ASP A 205 -12.06 -31.28 30.74
CA ASP A 205 -13.40 -30.70 30.69
C ASP A 205 -13.43 -29.44 29.81
N PHE A 206 -14.15 -29.54 28.69
CA PHE A 206 -14.24 -28.45 27.70
C PHE A 206 -14.90 -27.18 28.25
N GLN A 207 -15.90 -27.26 29.13
CA GLN A 207 -16.55 -26.07 29.68
C GLN A 207 -15.66 -25.36 30.69
N ALA A 208 -14.97 -26.15 31.53
CA ALA A 208 -13.98 -25.61 32.44
C ALA A 208 -12.79 -25.00 31.66
N ALA A 209 -12.38 -25.59 30.54
CA ALA A 209 -11.37 -25.02 29.65
C ALA A 209 -11.81 -23.65 29.09
N VAL A 210 -13.04 -23.51 28.59
CA VAL A 210 -13.58 -22.20 28.17
C VAL A 210 -13.53 -21.20 29.31
N THR A 211 -13.97 -21.59 30.50
CA THR A 211 -13.95 -20.72 31.69
C THR A 211 -12.53 -20.27 32.03
N ASN A 212 -11.54 -21.16 31.93
CA ASN A 212 -10.14 -20.84 32.19
C ASN A 212 -9.59 -19.84 31.18
N VAL A 213 -9.88 -20.02 29.89
CA VAL A 213 -9.46 -19.09 28.83
C VAL A 213 -10.11 -17.71 29.02
N GLN A 214 -11.41 -17.65 29.31
CA GLN A 214 -12.10 -16.37 29.51
C GLN A 214 -11.60 -15.58 30.73
N MET A 215 -11.00 -16.25 31.72
CA MET A 215 -10.38 -15.60 32.88
C MET A 215 -9.04 -14.93 32.55
N ASP A 216 -8.45 -15.21 31.39
CA ASP A 216 -7.25 -14.53 30.93
C ASP A 216 -7.57 -13.10 30.48
N SER A 217 -6.87 -12.14 31.08
CA SER A 217 -6.98 -10.73 30.75
C SER A 217 -6.43 -10.40 29.36
N GLY A 218 -5.61 -11.27 28.77
CA GLY A 218 -5.03 -11.10 27.44
C GLY A 218 -6.00 -11.39 26.28
N ILE A 219 -7.12 -12.06 26.55
CA ILE A 219 -8.13 -12.40 25.53
C ILE A 219 -9.00 -11.19 25.19
N SER A 220 -9.33 -10.99 23.92
CA SER A 220 -10.22 -9.92 23.47
C SER A 220 -11.68 -10.14 23.91
N GLU A 221 -12.47 -9.07 23.95
CA GLU A 221 -13.90 -9.18 24.26
C GLU A 221 -14.66 -9.93 23.16
N GLU A 222 -14.26 -9.74 21.90
CA GLU A 222 -14.83 -10.46 20.76
C GLU A 222 -14.61 -11.98 20.89
N THR A 223 -13.38 -12.40 21.23
CA THR A 223 -13.10 -13.82 21.49
C THR A 223 -13.89 -14.35 22.70
N ARG A 224 -14.06 -13.55 23.77
CA ARG A 224 -14.89 -13.97 24.92
C ARG A 224 -16.33 -14.23 24.50
N GLU A 225 -16.91 -13.34 23.70
CA GLU A 225 -18.25 -13.50 23.14
C GLU A 225 -18.32 -14.72 22.20
N ALA A 226 -17.32 -14.93 21.33
CA ALA A 226 -17.25 -16.09 20.45
C ALA A 226 -17.20 -17.42 21.23
N LEU A 227 -16.48 -17.43 22.36
CA LEU A 227 -16.42 -18.56 23.29
C LEU A 227 -17.76 -18.80 24.00
N ASP A 228 -18.42 -17.74 24.50
CA ASP A 228 -19.77 -17.84 25.09
C ASP A 228 -20.77 -18.40 24.08
N ASN A 229 -20.67 -17.96 22.83
CA ASN A 229 -21.47 -18.45 21.73
C ASN A 229 -21.16 -19.91 21.34
N ALA A 230 -19.97 -20.42 21.67
CA ALA A 230 -19.62 -21.82 21.46
C ALA A 230 -20.18 -22.76 22.53
N VAL A 231 -20.40 -22.29 23.77
CA VAL A 231 -20.82 -23.14 24.91
C VAL A 231 -22.10 -23.96 24.61
N PRO A 232 -23.21 -23.39 24.08
CA PRO A 232 -24.39 -24.18 23.75
C PRO A 232 -24.14 -25.29 22.71
N GLU A 233 -23.18 -25.07 21.80
CA GLU A 233 -22.80 -26.07 20.80
C GLU A 233 -21.99 -27.20 21.45
N LEU A 234 -21.07 -26.88 22.38
CA LEU A 234 -20.34 -27.88 23.15
C LEU A 234 -21.27 -28.79 23.96
N ASP A 235 -22.33 -28.22 24.53
CA ASP A 235 -23.38 -28.95 25.25
C ASP A 235 -24.16 -29.88 24.33
N ALA A 236 -24.54 -29.37 23.16
CA ALA A 236 -25.20 -30.19 22.15
C ALA A 236 -24.30 -31.34 21.69
N PHE A 237 -23.00 -31.09 21.48
CA PHE A 237 -22.03 -32.12 21.12
C PHE A 237 -21.86 -33.14 22.25
N ALA A 238 -21.79 -32.69 23.51
CA ALA A 238 -21.68 -33.57 24.68
C ALA A 238 -22.88 -34.53 24.81
N ALA A 239 -24.08 -34.07 24.42
CA ALA A 239 -25.31 -34.86 24.46
C ALA A 239 -25.40 -35.94 23.37
N ILE A 240 -24.55 -35.92 22.35
CA ILE A 240 -24.49 -36.95 21.30
C ILE A 240 -23.87 -38.23 21.89
N ASP A 241 -24.54 -39.37 21.66
CA ASP A 241 -24.08 -40.69 22.09
C ASP A 241 -22.71 -41.04 21.44
N PRO A 242 -21.64 -41.22 22.22
CA PRO A 242 -20.30 -41.50 21.69
C PRO A 242 -20.17 -42.87 21.01
N GLN A 243 -21.18 -43.75 21.14
CA GLN A 243 -21.21 -45.06 20.47
C GLN A 243 -21.78 -45.01 19.05
N MET A 244 -22.30 -43.86 18.60
CA MET A 244 -22.70 -43.65 17.20
C MET A 244 -21.49 -43.73 16.25
N SER A 245 -21.73 -43.96 14.96
CA SER A 245 -20.65 -43.80 13.97
C SER A 245 -20.24 -42.32 13.86
N ALA A 246 -19.00 -42.05 13.43
CA ALA A 246 -18.53 -40.67 13.23
C ALA A 246 -19.45 -39.87 12.29
N GLU A 247 -19.90 -40.47 11.18
CA GLU A 247 -20.87 -39.87 10.26
C GLU A 247 -22.19 -39.46 10.96
N GLN A 248 -22.70 -40.31 11.86
CA GLN A 248 -23.91 -40.00 12.64
C GLN A 248 -23.66 -38.87 13.65
N VAL A 249 -22.47 -38.85 14.27
CA VAL A 249 -22.06 -37.76 15.17
C VAL A 249 -22.03 -36.43 14.42
N VAL A 250 -21.35 -36.38 13.27
CA VAL A 250 -21.29 -35.18 12.40
C VAL A 250 -22.70 -34.74 11.99
N THR A 251 -23.55 -35.67 11.56
CA THR A 251 -24.94 -35.39 11.18
C THR A 251 -25.74 -34.75 12.32
N GLN A 252 -25.62 -35.25 13.56
CA GLN A 252 -26.32 -34.69 14.72
C GLN A 252 -25.71 -33.35 15.15
N ALA A 253 -24.39 -33.21 15.10
CA ALA A 253 -23.68 -31.98 15.41
C ALA A 253 -24.11 -30.85 14.45
N ASN A 254 -24.06 -31.10 13.14
CA ASN A 254 -24.48 -30.14 12.11
C ASN A 254 -25.91 -29.64 12.33
N ARG A 255 -26.83 -30.57 12.62
CA ARG A 255 -28.23 -30.22 12.90
C ARG A 255 -28.37 -29.38 14.17
N ALA A 256 -27.60 -29.68 15.21
CA ALA A 256 -27.64 -28.93 16.47
C ALA A 256 -27.08 -27.52 16.31
N VAL A 257 -25.91 -27.37 15.67
CA VAL A 257 -25.30 -26.05 15.39
C VAL A 257 -26.25 -25.17 14.60
N LEU A 258 -26.90 -25.71 13.56
CA LEU A 258 -27.85 -24.94 12.77
C LEU A 258 -29.05 -24.47 13.60
N ARG A 259 -29.60 -25.32 14.47
CA ARG A 259 -30.71 -24.93 15.36
C ARG A 259 -30.32 -23.83 16.33
N ILE A 260 -29.14 -23.96 16.95
CA ILE A 260 -28.60 -22.97 17.88
C ILE A 260 -28.38 -21.63 17.18
N GLY A 261 -27.76 -21.66 16.00
CA GLY A 261 -27.49 -20.45 15.23
C GLY A 261 -28.76 -19.76 14.71
N VAL A 262 -29.75 -20.53 14.22
CA VAL A 262 -31.04 -19.98 13.79
C VAL A 262 -31.82 -19.40 14.98
N ASP A 263 -31.85 -20.08 16.12
CA ASP A 263 -32.47 -19.56 17.34
C ASP A 263 -31.81 -18.25 17.78
N ARG A 264 -30.47 -18.22 17.81
CA ARG A 264 -29.69 -17.03 18.13
C ARG A 264 -30.03 -15.86 17.21
N TYR A 265 -29.92 -16.07 15.90
CA TYR A 265 -30.21 -15.03 14.91
C TYR A 265 -31.64 -14.49 15.03
N LEU A 266 -32.65 -15.36 15.10
CA LEU A 266 -34.04 -14.92 15.20
C LEU A 266 -34.30 -14.18 16.51
N ARG A 267 -33.64 -14.55 17.60
CA ARG A 267 -33.75 -13.88 18.89
C ARG A 267 -33.05 -12.52 18.91
N GLU A 268 -31.84 -12.42 18.38
CA GLU A 268 -30.99 -11.24 18.48
C GLU A 268 -31.28 -10.21 17.37
N ALA A 269 -31.39 -10.66 16.11
CA ALA A 269 -31.68 -9.77 14.99
C ALA A 269 -33.18 -9.43 14.88
N LEU A 270 -34.08 -10.41 15.14
CA LEU A 270 -35.52 -10.26 14.86
C LEU A 270 -36.41 -10.28 16.12
N ASN A 271 -35.81 -10.33 17.32
CA ASN A 271 -36.52 -10.33 18.61
C ASN A 271 -37.61 -11.42 18.74
N VAL A 272 -37.41 -12.58 18.11
CA VAL A 272 -38.30 -13.75 18.22
C VAL A 272 -37.92 -14.57 19.46
N ALA A 273 -38.81 -14.63 20.44
CA ALA A 273 -38.61 -15.40 21.67
C ALA A 273 -39.79 -16.34 21.97
N GLY A 274 -39.52 -17.45 22.69
CA GLY A 274 -40.56 -18.38 23.15
C GLY A 274 -41.17 -19.28 22.07
N ALA A 275 -40.49 -19.42 20.93
CA ALA A 275 -40.98 -20.13 19.74
C ALA A 275 -40.14 -21.38 19.36
N GLU A 276 -39.45 -21.99 20.33
CA GLU A 276 -38.42 -23.03 20.13
C GLU A 276 -38.82 -24.13 19.14
N GLN A 277 -40.06 -24.65 19.24
CA GLN A 277 -40.52 -25.72 18.34
C GLN A 277 -40.64 -25.27 16.87
N ALA A 278 -41.14 -24.06 16.63
CA ALA A 278 -41.28 -23.50 15.29
C ALA A 278 -39.90 -23.17 14.70
N VAL A 279 -39.03 -22.56 15.50
CA VAL A 279 -37.63 -22.25 15.16
C VAL A 279 -36.85 -23.52 14.79
N HIS A 280 -36.91 -24.56 15.62
CA HIS A 280 -36.26 -25.84 15.32
C HIS A 280 -36.80 -26.52 14.07
N SER A 281 -38.10 -26.37 13.78
CA SER A 281 -38.70 -26.92 12.56
C SER A 281 -38.21 -26.17 11.31
N PHE A 282 -37.99 -24.85 11.43
CA PHE A 282 -37.46 -24.01 10.36
C PHE A 282 -36.00 -24.34 10.09
N ALA A 283 -35.17 -24.39 11.14
CA ALA A 283 -33.79 -24.84 11.04
C ALA A 283 -33.68 -26.25 10.41
N ASP A 284 -34.50 -27.21 10.83
CA ASP A 284 -34.50 -28.56 10.25
C ASP A 284 -34.87 -28.57 8.76
N ALA A 285 -35.69 -27.63 8.29
CA ALA A 285 -36.03 -27.49 6.87
C ALA A 285 -34.82 -26.97 6.08
N LEU A 286 -34.15 -25.93 6.58
CA LEU A 286 -32.94 -25.38 5.98
C LEU A 286 -31.80 -26.39 5.94
N TRP A 287 -31.58 -27.12 7.03
CA TRP A 287 -30.59 -28.20 7.10
C TRP A 287 -30.83 -29.28 6.02
N LYS A 288 -32.08 -29.71 5.83
CA LYS A 288 -32.43 -30.67 4.78
C LYS A 288 -32.20 -30.10 3.38
N ALA A 289 -32.55 -28.83 3.17
CA ALA A 289 -32.34 -28.14 1.91
C ALA A 289 -30.85 -27.98 1.57
N ASN A 290 -29.99 -27.80 2.57
CA ASN A 290 -28.53 -27.79 2.45
C ASN A 290 -27.90 -29.19 2.25
N GLY A 291 -28.70 -30.21 1.93
CA GLY A 291 -28.22 -31.58 1.78
C GLY A 291 -27.72 -32.23 3.08
N ARG A 292 -28.16 -31.71 4.24
CA ARG A 292 -27.74 -32.12 5.60
C ARG A 292 -26.30 -31.77 5.98
N ARG A 293 -25.63 -30.93 5.18
CA ARG A 293 -24.34 -30.33 5.55
C ARG A 293 -24.51 -29.27 6.63
N GLY A 294 -23.48 -29.11 7.44
CA GLY A 294 -23.39 -28.10 8.50
C GLY A 294 -23.17 -26.71 7.92
N ILE A 295 -23.52 -25.71 8.72
CA ILE A 295 -23.16 -24.31 8.53
C ILE A 295 -22.77 -23.82 9.92
N PRO A 296 -21.54 -23.31 10.13
CA PRO A 296 -21.13 -22.83 11.44
C PRO A 296 -22.03 -21.68 11.91
N SER A 297 -22.32 -21.63 13.21
CA SER A 297 -23.15 -20.55 13.77
C SER A 297 -22.41 -19.21 13.74
N GLY A 298 -23.14 -18.10 13.64
CA GLY A 298 -22.56 -16.76 13.62
C GLY A 298 -21.78 -16.42 12.35
N THR A 299 -22.01 -17.12 11.25
CA THR A 299 -21.32 -16.89 9.97
C THR A 299 -22.24 -16.26 8.92
N PRO A 300 -21.71 -15.50 7.94
CA PRO A 300 -22.51 -14.92 6.86
C PRO A 300 -23.33 -15.95 6.07
N GLN A 301 -22.81 -17.17 5.90
CA GLN A 301 -23.50 -18.29 5.26
C GLN A 301 -24.83 -18.58 5.95
N LEU A 302 -24.82 -18.64 7.29
CA LEU A 302 -26.02 -18.92 8.06
C LEU A 302 -27.03 -17.78 7.93
N THR A 303 -26.56 -16.54 8.03
CA THR A 303 -27.39 -15.34 7.83
C THR A 303 -28.06 -15.36 6.45
N ASN A 304 -27.30 -15.63 5.39
CA ASN A 304 -27.83 -15.74 4.02
C ASN A 304 -28.89 -16.83 3.90
N VAL A 305 -28.63 -18.02 4.46
CA VAL A 305 -29.56 -19.15 4.42
C VAL A 305 -30.85 -18.85 5.21
N ILE A 306 -30.75 -18.15 6.34
CA ILE A 306 -31.92 -17.72 7.11
C ILE A 306 -32.74 -16.69 6.32
N ARG A 307 -32.12 -15.60 5.84
CA ARG A 307 -32.79 -14.56 5.04
C ARG A 307 -33.48 -15.15 3.81
N PHE A 308 -32.77 -16.00 3.06
CA PHE A 308 -33.36 -16.74 1.95
C PHE A 308 -34.56 -17.59 2.40
N GLY A 309 -34.44 -18.29 3.52
CA GLY A 309 -35.52 -19.12 4.07
C GLY A 309 -36.77 -18.33 4.44
N LEU A 310 -36.59 -17.18 5.10
CA LEU A 310 -37.66 -16.26 5.48
C LEU A 310 -38.35 -15.71 4.22
N GLN A 311 -37.58 -15.21 3.25
CA GLN A 311 -38.09 -14.66 2.00
C GLN A 311 -38.82 -15.73 1.17
N ARG A 312 -38.17 -16.88 0.95
CA ARG A 312 -38.72 -17.99 0.14
C ARG A 312 -39.97 -18.59 0.75
N GLY A 313 -40.04 -18.64 2.08
CA GLY A 313 -41.19 -19.10 2.83
C GLY A 313 -42.29 -18.05 3.03
N SER A 314 -42.00 -16.78 2.70
CA SER A 314 -42.83 -15.62 3.07
C SER A 314 -43.17 -15.61 4.57
N ILE A 315 -42.15 -15.84 5.40
CA ILE A 315 -42.26 -16.00 6.86
C ILE A 315 -41.89 -14.68 7.52
N ALA A 316 -42.83 -14.10 8.27
CA ALA A 316 -42.58 -12.94 9.11
C ALA A 316 -42.15 -13.37 10.53
N PRO A 317 -41.44 -12.52 11.30
CA PRO A 317 -41.05 -12.83 12.69
C PRO A 317 -42.23 -13.27 13.57
N ASP A 318 -43.39 -12.62 13.43
CA ASP A 318 -44.60 -12.92 14.21
C ASP A 318 -45.13 -14.35 13.97
N ASP A 319 -44.90 -14.93 12.78
CA ASP A 319 -45.38 -16.27 12.44
C ASP A 319 -44.81 -17.35 13.35
N PHE A 320 -43.56 -17.19 13.82
CA PHE A 320 -42.92 -18.16 14.72
C PHE A 320 -43.65 -18.30 16.05
N THR A 321 -44.32 -17.25 16.50
CA THR A 321 -45.06 -17.24 17.77
C THR A 321 -46.51 -17.69 17.63
N ASP A 322 -47.03 -17.85 16.40
CA ASP A 322 -48.37 -18.36 16.15
C ASP A 322 -48.41 -19.90 16.39
N PRO A 323 -49.22 -20.41 17.34
CA PRO A 323 -49.38 -21.85 17.56
C PRO A 323 -49.86 -22.63 16.32
N GLY A 324 -50.54 -21.95 15.39
CA GLY A 324 -51.03 -22.48 14.13
C GLY A 324 -49.98 -22.58 13.02
N TYR A 325 -48.86 -21.85 13.13
CA TYR A 325 -47.86 -21.75 12.08
C TYR A 325 -47.17 -23.09 11.82
N ARG A 326 -46.89 -23.36 10.54
CA ARG A 326 -46.17 -24.54 10.07
C ARG A 326 -45.20 -24.12 8.97
N VAL A 327 -43.95 -24.55 9.11
CA VAL A 327 -42.90 -24.30 8.10
C VAL A 327 -43.31 -24.88 6.75
N PRO A 328 -43.26 -24.09 5.66
CA PRO A 328 -43.61 -24.57 4.32
C PRO A 328 -42.77 -25.78 3.89
N GLU A 329 -43.43 -26.85 3.43
CA GLU A 329 -42.73 -28.08 3.00
C GLU A 329 -41.76 -27.84 1.83
N ALA A 330 -42.09 -26.88 0.95
CA ALA A 330 -41.26 -26.50 -0.19
C ALA A 330 -39.87 -25.96 0.23
N LEU A 331 -39.74 -25.40 1.43
CA LEU A 331 -38.46 -24.88 1.93
C LEU A 331 -37.42 -26.00 2.08
N ALA A 332 -37.83 -27.16 2.57
CA ALA A 332 -36.94 -28.32 2.75
C ALA A 332 -36.44 -28.94 1.43
N GLN A 333 -36.99 -28.50 0.29
CA GLN A 333 -36.63 -28.97 -1.06
C GLN A 333 -35.95 -27.87 -1.90
N ALA A 334 -35.63 -26.72 -1.30
CA ALA A 334 -35.04 -25.59 -2.00
C ALA A 334 -33.56 -25.87 -2.30
N SER A 335 -33.25 -26.27 -3.53
CA SER A 335 -31.88 -26.60 -3.95
C SER A 335 -30.90 -25.42 -3.88
N ALA A 336 -31.41 -24.18 -3.99
CA ALA A 336 -30.60 -22.96 -3.91
C ALA A 336 -29.93 -22.75 -2.54
N VAL A 337 -30.42 -23.39 -1.47
CA VAL A 337 -29.84 -23.26 -0.12
C VAL A 337 -28.37 -23.70 -0.11
N ALA A 338 -28.01 -24.75 -0.86
CA ALA A 338 -26.64 -25.23 -0.92
C ALA A 338 -25.69 -24.23 -1.61
N ASP A 339 -26.17 -23.55 -2.65
CA ASP A 339 -25.38 -22.53 -3.36
C ASP A 339 -25.20 -21.28 -2.49
N ILE A 340 -26.26 -20.87 -1.77
CA ILE A 340 -26.25 -19.74 -0.84
C ILE A 340 -25.33 -20.01 0.35
N ALA A 341 -25.33 -21.23 0.88
CA ALA A 341 -24.46 -21.64 1.98
C ALA A 341 -22.98 -21.72 1.58
N ALA A 342 -22.65 -21.69 0.30
CA ALA A 342 -21.27 -21.70 -0.20
C ALA A 342 -20.65 -20.30 -0.26
N LEU A 343 -21.45 -19.23 -0.19
CA LEU A 343 -20.94 -17.85 -0.23
C LEU A 343 -20.38 -17.45 1.13
N ASP A 344 -19.10 -17.08 1.11
CA ASP A 344 -18.29 -16.83 2.29
C ASP A 344 -18.37 -15.38 2.82
N ALA A 345 -19.38 -14.65 2.38
CA ALA A 345 -19.73 -13.27 2.72
C ALA A 345 -21.27 -13.11 2.73
N VAL A 346 -21.77 -11.98 3.24
CA VAL A 346 -23.21 -11.65 3.14
C VAL A 346 -23.56 -11.45 1.67
N ASP A 347 -24.61 -12.12 1.19
CA ASP A 347 -25.11 -11.96 -0.19
C ASP A 347 -25.92 -10.66 -0.26
N SER A 348 -25.36 -9.61 -0.86
CA SER A 348 -26.03 -8.30 -0.99
C SER A 348 -27.34 -8.35 -1.78
N ARG A 349 -27.57 -9.44 -2.52
CA ARG A 349 -28.77 -9.64 -3.33
C ARG A 349 -29.93 -10.26 -2.55
N LEU A 350 -29.66 -10.78 -1.36
CA LEU A 350 -30.70 -11.31 -0.48
C LEU A 350 -31.28 -10.17 0.35
N PRO A 351 -32.61 -9.96 0.33
CA PRO A 351 -33.23 -8.93 1.14
C PRO A 351 -32.93 -9.13 2.63
N LEU A 352 -32.54 -8.03 3.28
CA LEU A 352 -32.53 -7.89 4.73
C LEU A 352 -33.88 -8.36 5.29
N ALA A 353 -33.89 -9.03 6.43
CA ALA A 353 -35.13 -9.36 7.10
C ALA A 353 -35.80 -8.07 7.65
N ALA A 354 -37.12 -8.11 7.85
CA ALA A 354 -37.83 -6.96 8.40
C ALA A 354 -37.29 -6.64 9.81
N GLY A 355 -36.80 -5.42 10.02
CA GLY A 355 -36.10 -4.99 11.24
C GLY A 355 -34.57 -4.94 11.13
N GLU A 356 -33.99 -5.40 10.01
CA GLU A 356 -32.55 -5.31 9.74
C GLU A 356 -32.18 -4.15 8.79
N GLU A 357 -33.15 -3.32 8.37
CA GLU A 357 -32.90 -2.17 7.50
C GLU A 357 -31.82 -1.26 8.11
N LEU A 358 -30.82 -0.88 7.31
CA LEU A 358 -29.61 -0.22 7.81
C LEU A 358 -29.89 1.21 8.28
N GLY A 359 -30.88 1.89 7.68
CA GLY A 359 -31.18 3.28 7.97
C GLY A 359 -29.93 4.14 7.90
N SER A 360 -29.78 5.13 8.79
CA SER A 360 -28.57 5.97 8.88
C SER A 360 -27.54 5.47 9.92
N ASP A 361 -27.59 4.20 10.31
CA ASP A 361 -26.64 3.65 11.29
C ASP A 361 -25.28 3.39 10.63
N ASN A 362 -24.34 4.28 10.91
CA ASN A 362 -22.99 4.22 10.33
C ASN A 362 -22.26 2.90 10.64
N ALA A 363 -22.45 2.35 11.84
CA ALA A 363 -21.76 1.11 12.22
C ALA A 363 -22.39 -0.08 11.48
N ALA A 364 -23.71 -0.16 11.45
CA ALA A 364 -24.43 -1.22 10.73
C ALA A 364 -24.13 -1.21 9.22
N ARG A 365 -24.06 -0.02 8.60
CA ARG A 365 -23.70 0.14 7.18
C ARG A 365 -22.28 -0.36 6.88
N ALA A 366 -21.30 0.08 7.67
CA ALA A 366 -19.92 -0.35 7.49
C ALA A 366 -19.76 -1.86 7.73
N GLU A 367 -20.38 -2.40 8.78
CA GLU A 367 -20.35 -3.82 9.10
C GLU A 367 -20.95 -4.65 7.96
N TYR A 368 -22.13 -4.27 7.47
CA TYR A 368 -22.78 -4.94 6.34
C TYR A 368 -21.92 -4.89 5.08
N PHE A 369 -21.43 -3.70 4.70
CA PHE A 369 -20.64 -3.51 3.48
C PHE A 369 -19.38 -4.38 3.47
N PHE A 370 -18.53 -4.25 4.50
CA PHE A 370 -17.27 -5.00 4.58
C PHE A 370 -17.46 -6.50 4.79
N GLY A 371 -18.60 -6.91 5.36
CA GLY A 371 -18.98 -8.31 5.52
C GLY A 371 -19.68 -8.92 4.29
N SER A 372 -20.01 -8.13 3.27
CA SER A 372 -20.76 -8.56 2.09
C SER A 372 -19.88 -8.91 0.89
N ASP A 373 -20.48 -9.51 -0.13
CA ASP A 373 -19.88 -9.76 -1.43
C ASP A 373 -19.54 -8.48 -2.23
N ARG A 374 -19.97 -7.31 -1.73
CA ARG A 374 -19.59 -5.99 -2.28
C ARG A 374 -18.29 -5.45 -1.73
N SER A 375 -17.82 -5.97 -0.59
CA SER A 375 -16.56 -5.57 0.02
C SER A 375 -15.41 -5.66 -0.99
N PRO A 376 -14.66 -4.56 -1.23
CA PRO A 376 -13.51 -4.61 -2.14
C PRO A 376 -12.43 -5.58 -1.65
N LEU A 377 -12.31 -5.75 -0.33
CA LEU A 377 -11.36 -6.68 0.29
C LEU A 377 -11.74 -8.13 -0.04
N PHE A 378 -13.01 -8.49 0.12
CA PHE A 378 -13.52 -9.81 -0.27
C PHE A 378 -13.32 -10.05 -1.77
N ARG A 379 -13.66 -9.07 -2.61
CA ARG A 379 -13.47 -9.18 -4.07
C ARG A 379 -12.01 -9.34 -4.46
N ALA A 380 -11.09 -8.64 -3.80
CA ALA A 380 -9.65 -8.78 -4.02
C ALA A 380 -9.16 -10.20 -3.68
N GLU A 381 -9.61 -10.80 -2.59
CA GLU A 381 -9.26 -12.18 -2.22
C GLU A 381 -9.77 -13.20 -3.26
N ARG A 382 -11.03 -13.04 -3.68
CA ARG A 382 -11.71 -13.91 -4.64
C ARG A 382 -10.99 -14.01 -6.00
N LEU A 383 -10.17 -13.03 -6.36
CA LEU A 383 -9.38 -13.07 -7.60
C LEU A 383 -8.37 -14.23 -7.60
N PHE A 384 -7.96 -14.70 -6.41
CA PHE A 384 -6.84 -15.63 -6.22
C PHE A 384 -7.22 -17.00 -5.65
N ASP A 385 -8.50 -17.38 -5.59
CA ASP A 385 -8.95 -18.69 -5.10
C ASP A 385 -8.11 -19.87 -5.64
N ASP A 386 -7.78 -19.83 -6.94
CA ASP A 386 -7.02 -20.85 -7.66
C ASP A 386 -5.54 -20.50 -7.91
N VAL A 387 -5.02 -19.48 -7.23
CA VAL A 387 -3.64 -18.99 -7.40
C VAL A 387 -2.78 -19.39 -6.20
N LEU A 388 -1.58 -19.91 -6.50
CA LEU A 388 -0.59 -20.42 -5.53
C LEU A 388 0.76 -19.71 -5.64
N ASP A 389 0.80 -18.51 -6.23
CA ASP A 389 2.02 -17.73 -6.40
C ASP A 389 2.16 -16.74 -5.25
N ASP A 390 2.96 -17.09 -4.25
CA ASP A 390 3.14 -16.29 -3.03
C ASP A 390 3.65 -14.88 -3.35
N ASN A 391 4.51 -14.71 -4.35
CA ASN A 391 5.00 -13.38 -4.77
C ASN A 391 3.88 -12.45 -5.27
N VAL A 392 2.73 -13.01 -5.61
CA VAL A 392 1.54 -12.26 -5.99
C VAL A 392 0.52 -12.22 -4.85
N LEU A 393 0.28 -13.36 -4.20
CA LEU A 393 -0.76 -13.51 -3.19
C LEU A 393 -0.39 -12.80 -1.89
N ASP A 394 0.84 -12.96 -1.39
CA ASP A 394 1.25 -12.47 -0.07
C ASP A 394 1.17 -10.93 0.05
N PRO A 395 1.65 -10.13 -0.94
CA PRO A 395 1.46 -8.68 -0.91
C PRO A 395 -0.02 -8.26 -0.95
N VAL A 396 -0.87 -9.02 -1.68
CA VAL A 396 -2.31 -8.75 -1.72
C VAL A 396 -2.95 -9.05 -0.36
N GLN A 397 -2.60 -10.17 0.27
CA GLN A 397 -3.10 -10.54 1.59
C GLN A 397 -2.62 -9.55 2.68
N ALA A 398 -1.39 -9.03 2.58
CA ALA A 398 -0.92 -7.96 3.45
C ALA A 398 -1.76 -6.67 3.29
N GLY A 399 -2.08 -6.29 2.05
CA GLY A 399 -2.97 -5.16 1.76
C GLY A 399 -4.41 -5.40 2.22
N VAL A 400 -4.94 -6.61 2.09
CA VAL A 400 -6.26 -6.99 2.62
C VAL A 400 -6.29 -6.87 4.14
N ALA A 401 -5.24 -7.33 4.85
CA ALA A 401 -5.14 -7.16 6.30
C ALA A 401 -5.12 -5.68 6.72
N GLU A 402 -4.35 -4.84 6.02
CA GLU A 402 -4.37 -3.38 6.27
C GLU A 402 -5.78 -2.81 6.04
N GLY A 403 -6.43 -3.18 4.92
CA GLY A 403 -7.79 -2.74 4.60
C GLY A 403 -8.82 -3.17 5.65
N LEU A 404 -8.74 -4.41 6.15
CA LEU A 404 -9.59 -4.92 7.23
C LEU A 404 -9.39 -4.09 8.51
N ALA A 405 -8.15 -3.77 8.87
CA ALA A 405 -7.88 -2.92 10.02
C ALA A 405 -8.36 -1.49 9.83
N ARG A 406 -8.24 -0.91 8.63
CA ARG A 406 -8.85 0.40 8.31
C ARG A 406 -10.38 0.38 8.37
N ALA A 407 -10.99 -0.80 8.16
CA ALA A 407 -12.41 -1.04 8.36
C ALA A 407 -12.80 -1.34 9.83
N GLY A 408 -11.84 -1.34 10.77
CA GLY A 408 -12.06 -1.68 12.18
C GLY A 408 -12.15 -3.18 12.49
N ARG A 409 -11.84 -4.06 11.52
CA ARG A 409 -11.88 -5.53 11.65
C ARG A 409 -10.50 -6.08 12.00
N PHE A 410 -9.98 -5.70 13.18
CA PHE A 410 -8.59 -5.99 13.59
C PHE A 410 -8.31 -7.49 13.75
N ASP A 411 -9.25 -8.22 14.34
CA ASP A 411 -9.15 -9.66 14.57
C ASP A 411 -9.06 -10.43 13.24
N GLU A 412 -9.88 -10.04 12.25
CA GLU A 412 -9.82 -10.61 10.90
C GLU A 412 -8.49 -10.28 10.21
N ALA A 413 -7.99 -9.05 10.36
CA ALA A 413 -6.69 -8.65 9.82
C ALA A 413 -5.56 -9.51 10.40
N GLU A 414 -5.56 -9.75 11.72
CA GLU A 414 -4.58 -10.60 12.39
C GLU A 414 -4.61 -12.04 11.87
N VAL A 415 -5.81 -12.59 11.69
CA VAL A 415 -6.00 -13.93 11.12
C VAL A 415 -5.44 -14.01 9.70
N VAL A 416 -5.65 -13.00 8.86
CA VAL A 416 -5.07 -12.93 7.51
C VAL A 416 -3.54 -12.93 7.57
N LEU A 417 -2.95 -12.03 8.37
CA LEU A 417 -1.49 -11.93 8.51
C LEU A 417 -0.86 -13.25 8.94
N ARG A 418 -1.48 -13.97 9.88
CA ARG A 418 -0.95 -15.22 10.45
C ARG A 418 -1.10 -16.43 9.55
N SER A 419 -2.20 -16.50 8.80
CA SER A 419 -2.62 -17.75 8.15
C SER A 419 -2.58 -17.74 6.63
N ARG A 420 -2.54 -16.56 6.00
CA ARG A 420 -2.63 -16.41 4.55
C ARG A 420 -1.38 -15.85 3.89
N ILE A 421 -0.39 -15.42 4.67
CA ILE A 421 0.88 -14.88 4.16
C ILE A 421 2.02 -15.86 4.45
N ALA A 422 2.64 -16.40 3.41
CA ALA A 422 3.73 -17.37 3.53
C ALA A 422 5.08 -16.68 3.82
N GLN A 423 5.45 -15.69 3.02
CA GLN A 423 6.70 -14.94 3.07
C GLN A 423 6.81 -14.13 4.36
N ALA A 424 7.95 -14.24 5.03
CA ALA A 424 8.16 -13.63 6.34
C ALA A 424 8.28 -12.11 6.22
N GLU A 425 8.94 -11.63 5.17
CA GLU A 425 9.11 -10.22 4.83
C GLU A 425 7.75 -9.54 4.63
N GLU A 426 6.89 -10.12 3.78
CA GLU A 426 5.54 -9.59 3.51
C GLU A 426 4.67 -9.61 4.78
N ARG A 427 4.78 -10.65 5.59
CA ARG A 427 4.02 -10.75 6.84
C ARG A 427 4.46 -9.68 7.85
N ALA A 428 5.76 -9.45 8.00
CA ALA A 428 6.29 -8.38 8.85
C ALA A 428 5.85 -6.99 8.33
N GLY A 429 5.89 -6.78 7.01
CA GLY A 429 5.37 -5.57 6.37
C GLY A 429 3.86 -5.37 6.61
N GLY A 430 3.08 -6.45 6.56
CA GLY A 430 1.65 -6.45 6.86
C GLY A 430 1.35 -6.10 8.32
N TYR A 431 2.09 -6.66 9.29
CA TYR A 431 1.99 -6.27 10.70
C TYR A 431 2.31 -4.79 10.93
N ARG A 432 3.37 -4.27 10.28
CA ARG A 432 3.72 -2.84 10.34
C ARG A 432 2.61 -1.93 9.80
N SER A 433 2.01 -2.30 8.67
CA SER A 433 0.97 -1.49 8.03
C SER A 433 -0.36 -1.57 8.78
N THR A 434 -0.70 -2.76 9.29
CA THR A 434 -1.88 -2.98 10.13
C THR A 434 -1.77 -2.29 11.49
N GLY A 435 -0.60 -2.33 12.12
CA GLY A 435 -0.31 -1.57 13.34
C GLY A 435 -0.47 -0.06 13.14
N ALA A 436 -0.12 0.46 11.95
CA ALA A 436 -0.37 1.86 11.62
C ALA A 436 -1.88 2.18 11.53
N ALA A 437 -2.68 1.30 10.93
CA ALA A 437 -4.13 1.46 10.92
C ALA A 437 -4.70 1.42 12.36
N LEU A 438 -4.21 0.53 13.23
CA LEU A 438 -4.59 0.51 14.66
C LEU A 438 -4.25 1.83 15.37
N THR A 439 -3.12 2.44 15.06
CA THR A 439 -2.75 3.77 15.56
C THR A 439 -3.75 4.84 15.13
N ASP A 440 -4.22 4.80 13.88
CA ASP A 440 -5.24 5.73 13.36
C ASP A 440 -6.57 5.63 14.16
N PHE A 441 -6.88 4.45 14.71
CA PHE A 441 -8.02 4.21 15.60
C PHE A 441 -7.75 4.51 17.09
N GLY A 442 -6.53 4.93 17.43
CA GLY A 442 -6.11 5.16 18.82
C GLY A 442 -5.89 3.88 19.64
N GLN A 443 -5.82 2.71 19.01
CA GLN A 443 -5.63 1.40 19.66
C GLN A 443 -4.13 1.13 19.92
N ILE A 444 -3.47 2.01 20.67
CA ILE A 444 -1.99 2.03 20.78
C ILE A 444 -1.42 0.74 21.38
N GLU A 445 -2.06 0.14 22.39
CA GLU A 445 -1.59 -1.11 22.99
C GLU A 445 -1.61 -2.27 21.98
N GLN A 446 -2.65 -2.35 21.13
CA GLN A 446 -2.71 -3.37 20.08
C GLN A 446 -1.72 -3.06 18.94
N ALA A 447 -1.59 -1.79 18.55
CA ALA A 447 -0.61 -1.37 17.57
C ALA A 447 0.82 -1.76 17.99
N GLU A 448 1.17 -1.54 19.26
CA GLU A 448 2.45 -1.96 19.85
C GLU A 448 2.67 -3.48 19.70
N ARG A 449 1.67 -4.31 20.02
CA ARG A 449 1.77 -5.77 19.81
C ARG A 449 2.07 -6.12 18.35
N PHE A 450 1.39 -5.48 17.41
CA PHE A 450 1.58 -5.74 15.97
C PHE A 450 2.97 -5.29 15.51
N PHE A 451 3.46 -4.12 15.95
CA PHE A 451 4.80 -3.67 15.64
C PHE A 451 5.86 -4.63 16.19
N ASN A 452 5.70 -5.10 17.42
CA ASN A 452 6.61 -6.06 18.04
C ASN A 452 6.61 -7.41 17.33
N GLU A 453 5.46 -7.92 16.90
CA GLU A 453 5.38 -9.15 16.10
C GLU A 453 6.08 -8.98 14.74
N GLY A 454 5.87 -7.84 14.08
CA GLY A 454 6.58 -7.49 12.84
C GLY A 454 8.11 -7.47 13.03
N LEU A 455 8.60 -6.81 14.09
CA LEU A 455 10.02 -6.77 14.45
C LEU A 455 10.57 -8.17 14.75
N ALA A 456 9.84 -8.99 15.51
CA ALA A 456 10.27 -10.35 15.86
C ALA A 456 10.34 -11.29 14.64
N ILE A 457 9.46 -11.12 13.65
CA ILE A 457 9.55 -11.83 12.38
C ILE A 457 10.79 -11.38 11.62
N TYR A 458 11.00 -10.07 11.49
CA TYR A 458 12.11 -9.53 10.70
C TYR A 458 13.48 -9.80 11.34
N GLN A 459 13.56 -9.80 12.67
CA GLN A 459 14.78 -10.16 13.40
C GLN A 459 15.23 -11.58 13.05
N ARG A 460 14.31 -12.55 12.97
CA ARG A 460 14.64 -13.92 12.55
C ARG A 460 15.18 -13.98 11.12
N ILE A 461 14.71 -13.11 10.22
CA ILE A 461 15.22 -12.99 8.85
C ILE A 461 16.68 -12.51 8.90
N ILE A 462 16.97 -11.48 9.70
CA ILE A 462 18.35 -10.99 9.89
C ILE A 462 19.24 -12.05 10.53
N ASP A 463 18.77 -12.74 11.57
CA ASP A 463 19.54 -13.80 12.25
C ASP A 463 19.91 -14.93 11.30
N ALA A 464 18.99 -15.30 10.39
CA ALA A 464 19.20 -16.36 9.41
C ALA A 464 20.21 -15.97 8.32
N LYS A 465 20.17 -14.73 7.81
CA LYS A 465 21.11 -14.28 6.76
C LYS A 465 22.40 -13.68 7.29
N GLY A 466 22.47 -13.33 8.58
CA GLY A 466 23.59 -12.61 9.20
C GLY A 466 23.48 -11.09 9.00
N VAL A 467 23.78 -10.33 10.05
CA VAL A 467 23.68 -8.87 10.06
C VAL A 467 24.58 -8.22 8.99
N GLU A 468 25.71 -8.85 8.65
CA GLU A 468 26.63 -8.40 7.62
C GLU A 468 26.04 -8.44 6.19
N ASN A 469 24.95 -9.17 6.00
CA ASN A 469 24.25 -9.31 4.71
C ASN A 469 22.97 -8.46 4.63
N LEU A 470 22.81 -7.48 5.53
CA LEU A 470 21.74 -6.50 5.48
C LEU A 470 21.76 -5.72 4.16
N ALA A 471 20.59 -5.55 3.55
CA ALA A 471 20.35 -4.90 2.27
C ALA A 471 19.50 -3.64 2.41
N GLU A 472 19.21 -2.98 1.28
CA GLU A 472 18.42 -1.76 1.22
C GLU A 472 17.01 -1.94 1.79
N ASP A 473 16.29 -2.99 1.36
CA ASP A 473 14.94 -3.33 1.84
C ASP A 473 14.86 -3.55 3.36
N ASP A 474 15.94 -4.02 3.99
CA ASP A 474 16.02 -4.18 5.44
C ASP A 474 16.09 -2.85 6.17
N ALA A 475 16.91 -1.93 5.64
CA ALA A 475 17.01 -0.58 6.17
C ALA A 475 15.66 0.14 6.01
N GLU A 476 14.98 -0.03 4.87
CA GLU A 476 13.63 0.51 4.65
C GLU A 476 12.61 -0.05 5.64
N PHE A 477 12.63 -1.35 5.94
CA PHE A 477 11.75 -1.94 6.94
C PHE A 477 11.96 -1.33 8.33
N TYR A 478 13.20 -1.29 8.82
CA TYR A 478 13.51 -0.79 10.17
C TYR A 478 13.24 0.72 10.31
N GLN A 479 13.59 1.51 9.29
CA GLN A 479 13.25 2.94 9.26
C GLN A 479 11.73 3.16 9.20
N GLY A 480 11.05 2.40 8.35
CA GLY A 480 9.60 2.40 8.26
C GLY A 480 8.94 2.04 9.59
N MET A 481 9.48 1.07 10.32
CA MET A 481 8.99 0.67 11.65
C MET A 481 9.24 1.77 12.68
N ALA A 482 10.44 2.35 12.72
CA ALA A 482 10.76 3.46 13.61
C ALA A 482 9.79 4.64 13.43
N ARG A 483 9.44 4.99 12.17
CA ARG A 483 8.41 6.01 11.89
C ARG A 483 7.05 5.63 12.46
N ARG A 484 6.59 4.38 12.28
CA ARG A 484 5.30 3.92 12.83
C ARG A 484 5.26 3.92 14.36
N LEU A 485 6.34 3.49 15.01
CA LEU A 485 6.46 3.53 16.47
C LEU A 485 6.35 4.96 17.00
N ARG A 486 7.02 5.94 16.37
CA ARG A 486 6.90 7.36 16.75
C ARG A 486 5.50 7.91 16.56
N ALA A 487 4.89 7.64 15.40
CA ALA A 487 3.51 8.05 15.13
C ALA A 487 2.51 7.49 16.15
N ALA A 488 2.79 6.32 16.71
CA ALA A 488 2.00 5.70 17.79
C ALA A 488 2.33 6.22 19.20
N GLY A 489 3.29 7.14 19.35
CA GLY A 489 3.76 7.61 20.66
C GLY A 489 4.71 6.64 21.39
N LEU A 490 5.22 5.61 20.71
CA LEU A 490 6.10 4.55 21.22
C LEU A 490 7.59 4.84 20.93
N GLY A 491 7.97 6.12 20.89
CA GLY A 491 9.31 6.55 20.50
C GLY A 491 10.44 5.97 21.37
N ASN A 492 10.14 5.52 22.60
CA ASN A 492 11.10 4.86 23.48
C ASN A 492 11.57 3.48 23.00
N GLN A 493 10.86 2.85 22.06
CA GLN A 493 11.20 1.53 21.48
C GLN A 493 12.03 1.63 20.22
N VAL A 494 12.13 2.82 19.63
CA VAL A 494 12.88 3.05 18.38
C VAL A 494 14.35 2.61 18.48
N PRO A 495 15.10 2.88 19.56
CA PRO A 495 16.50 2.44 19.66
C PRO A 495 16.67 0.93 19.58
N GLU A 496 15.73 0.17 20.18
CA GLU A 496 15.72 -1.30 20.12
C GLU A 496 15.36 -1.77 18.72
N ALA A 497 14.34 -1.17 18.10
CA ALA A 497 13.95 -1.48 16.72
C ALA A 497 15.07 -1.23 15.69
N LEU A 498 15.95 -0.27 15.93
CA LEU A 498 17.06 0.08 15.03
C LEU A 498 18.39 -0.64 15.36
N GLU A 499 18.44 -1.46 16.42
CA GLU A 499 19.65 -2.17 16.83
C GLU A 499 20.30 -2.99 15.69
N PRO A 500 19.56 -3.76 14.86
CA PRO A 500 20.17 -4.53 13.77
C PRO A 500 20.86 -3.65 12.72
N LEU A 501 20.28 -2.48 12.45
CA LEU A 501 20.87 -1.51 11.52
C LEU A 501 22.14 -0.88 12.11
N GLN A 502 22.12 -0.57 13.41
CA GLN A 502 23.32 -0.09 14.12
C GLN A 502 24.43 -1.15 14.13
N ALA A 503 24.09 -2.41 14.41
CA ALA A 503 25.04 -3.52 14.40
C ALA A 503 25.64 -3.74 13.00
N PHE A 504 24.85 -3.59 11.93
CA PHE A 504 25.36 -3.60 10.55
C PHE A 504 26.36 -2.47 10.32
N ILE A 505 26.02 -1.24 10.73
CA ILE A 505 26.91 -0.07 10.64
C ILE A 505 28.24 -0.32 11.37
N ASP A 506 28.17 -0.88 12.58
CA ASP A 506 29.34 -1.20 13.39
C ASP A 506 30.18 -2.34 12.78
N SER A 507 29.54 -3.32 12.14
CA SER A 507 30.24 -4.44 11.48
C SER A 507 31.09 -4.01 10.28
N ALA A 508 30.70 -2.91 9.61
CA ALA A 508 31.41 -2.36 8.45
C ALA A 508 32.69 -1.59 8.81
N ALA A 509 33.09 -1.58 10.09
CA ALA A 509 34.23 -0.82 10.63
C ALA A 509 35.65 -1.25 10.17
N GLY A 510 35.81 -2.26 9.30
CA GLY A 510 37.11 -2.81 8.87
C GLY A 510 37.67 -2.30 7.53
N GLU A 511 38.95 -2.57 7.22
CA GLU A 511 39.65 -2.15 5.97
C GLU A 511 38.97 -2.66 4.67
N GLU A 512 38.10 -3.67 4.75
CA GLU A 512 37.35 -4.26 3.64
C GLU A 512 35.84 -3.90 3.65
N GLY A 513 35.37 -3.06 4.59
CA GLY A 513 33.95 -2.91 4.96
C GLY A 513 33.05 -2.06 4.04
N PHE A 514 33.61 -1.28 3.11
CA PHE A 514 32.81 -0.48 2.18
C PHE A 514 32.38 -1.30 0.95
N SER A 515 31.19 -1.87 1.01
CA SER A 515 30.53 -2.54 -0.11
C SER A 515 29.53 -1.61 -0.83
N PRO A 516 29.14 -1.91 -2.09
CA PRO A 516 28.00 -1.25 -2.72
C PRO A 516 26.71 -1.37 -1.89
N THR A 517 26.54 -2.46 -1.15
CA THR A 517 25.39 -2.68 -0.25
C THR A 517 25.41 -1.68 0.91
N TYR A 518 26.55 -1.51 1.58
CA TYR A 518 26.71 -0.49 2.64
C TYR A 518 26.38 0.91 2.13
N SER A 519 26.84 1.24 0.91
CA SER A 519 26.58 2.53 0.30
C SER A 519 25.08 2.77 0.06
N ARG A 520 24.33 1.75 -0.39
CA ARG A 520 22.86 1.83 -0.55
C ARG A 520 22.16 2.04 0.78
N VAL A 521 22.60 1.38 1.85
CA VAL A 521 22.06 1.59 3.21
C VAL A 521 22.29 3.03 3.68
N VAL A 522 23.48 3.61 3.50
CA VAL A 522 23.75 5.02 3.84
C VAL A 522 22.87 5.99 3.03
N ILE A 523 22.58 5.67 1.77
CA ILE A 523 21.68 6.45 0.92
C ILE A 523 20.23 6.33 1.39
N SER A 524 19.76 5.13 1.73
CA SER A 524 18.43 4.92 2.32
C SER A 524 18.26 5.70 3.62
N LEU A 525 19.29 5.71 4.49
CA LEU A 525 19.31 6.51 5.71
C LEU A 525 19.27 8.03 5.44
N ARG A 526 19.89 8.50 4.36
CA ARG A 526 19.82 9.90 3.93
C ARG A 526 18.38 10.28 3.60
N GLU A 527 17.68 9.43 2.87
CA GLU A 527 16.30 9.67 2.43
C GLU A 527 15.35 9.70 3.63
N ALA A 528 15.52 8.79 4.58
CA ALA A 528 14.77 8.80 5.84
C ALA A 528 15.06 10.07 6.68
N ALA A 529 16.32 10.53 6.73
CA ALA A 529 16.68 11.76 7.43
C ALA A 529 16.09 13.02 6.75
N GLU A 530 16.09 13.07 5.42
CA GLU A 530 15.51 14.16 4.64
C GLU A 530 14.00 14.25 4.87
N GLU A 531 13.29 13.12 4.78
CA GLU A 531 11.85 13.01 5.06
C GLU A 531 11.53 13.49 6.48
N ALA A 532 12.28 13.04 7.49
CA ALA A 532 12.03 13.45 8.88
C ALA A 532 12.27 14.95 9.12
N VAL A 533 13.26 15.57 8.45
CA VAL A 533 13.49 17.01 8.53
C VAL A 533 12.35 17.79 7.87
N GLU A 534 11.87 17.34 6.71
CA GLU A 534 10.73 17.95 6.02
C GLU A 534 9.44 17.86 6.87
N GLU A 535 9.18 16.70 7.50
CA GLU A 535 8.07 16.53 8.45
C GLU A 535 8.21 17.47 9.65
N ALA A 536 9.41 17.63 10.19
CA ALA A 536 9.65 18.54 11.31
C ALA A 536 9.40 20.00 10.93
N GLU A 537 9.79 20.43 9.73
CA GLU A 537 9.50 21.76 9.20
C GLU A 537 8.01 21.98 8.98
N LEU A 538 7.30 21.01 8.39
CA LEU A 538 5.85 21.04 8.20
C LEU A 538 5.09 21.11 9.53
N ALA A 539 5.61 20.45 10.57
CA ALA A 539 5.09 20.54 11.93
C ALA A 539 5.44 21.86 12.65
N GLY A 540 6.18 22.77 12.01
CA GLY A 540 6.60 24.05 12.61
C GLY A 540 7.73 23.92 13.63
N LEU A 541 8.62 22.94 13.46
CA LEU A 541 9.80 22.67 14.29
C LEU A 541 9.46 22.51 15.78
N THR A 542 8.40 21.75 16.08
CA THR A 542 8.08 21.41 17.47
C THR A 542 9.25 20.65 18.13
N PRO A 543 9.44 20.76 19.46
CA PRO A 543 10.51 20.03 20.14
C PRO A 543 10.51 18.52 19.90
N SER A 544 9.33 17.90 19.74
CA SER A 544 9.22 16.46 19.42
C SER A 544 9.73 16.20 18.01
N ALA A 545 9.20 16.90 17.01
CA ALA A 545 9.55 16.66 15.63
C ALA A 545 11.04 16.95 15.35
N VAL A 546 11.61 17.98 15.98
CA VAL A 546 13.04 18.26 15.91
C VAL A 546 13.87 17.12 16.51
N ALA A 547 13.49 16.58 17.68
CA ALA A 547 14.21 15.47 18.30
C ALA A 547 14.19 14.21 17.41
N GLU A 548 13.04 13.91 16.79
CA GLU A 548 12.86 12.77 15.89
C GLU A 548 13.70 12.90 14.61
N ALA A 549 13.67 14.08 13.98
CA ALA A 549 14.51 14.38 12.82
C ALA A 549 16.00 14.31 13.17
N THR A 550 16.39 14.80 14.35
CA THR A 550 17.78 14.77 14.82
C THR A 550 18.31 13.34 14.91
N GLU A 551 17.51 12.41 15.44
CA GLU A 551 17.91 11.00 15.57
C GLU A 551 18.15 10.35 14.19
N ALA A 552 17.26 10.61 13.22
CA ALA A 552 17.43 10.12 11.85
C ALA A 552 18.69 10.70 11.18
N VAL A 553 18.94 11.99 11.38
CA VAL A 553 20.15 12.67 10.89
C VAL A 553 21.41 12.13 11.56
N ASP A 554 21.38 11.91 12.89
CA ASP A 554 22.48 11.32 13.64
C ASP A 554 22.83 9.92 13.14
N LEU A 555 21.83 9.07 12.87
CA LEU A 555 22.04 7.74 12.34
C LEU A 555 22.67 7.77 10.94
N HIS A 556 22.16 8.62 10.04
CA HIS A 556 22.78 8.84 8.72
C HIS A 556 24.23 9.33 8.83
N TYR A 557 24.46 10.32 9.70
CA TYR A 557 25.79 10.89 9.94
C TYR A 557 26.78 9.84 10.45
N GLN A 558 26.38 9.05 11.44
CA GLN A 558 27.19 7.96 12.01
C GLN A 558 27.48 6.86 10.97
N ALA A 559 26.47 6.42 10.23
CA ALA A 559 26.62 5.43 9.16
C ALA A 559 27.57 5.91 8.06
N GLY A 560 27.44 7.17 7.64
CA GLY A 560 28.30 7.75 6.63
C GLY A 560 29.76 7.87 7.06
N LEU A 561 30.00 8.22 8.33
CA LEU A 561 31.34 8.29 8.89
C LEU A 561 31.98 6.91 9.05
N GLY A 562 31.25 5.93 9.58
CA GLY A 562 31.81 4.63 9.98
C GLY A 562 32.88 4.76 11.08
N HIS A 563 33.42 3.62 11.55
CA HIS A 563 34.21 3.55 12.80
C HIS A 563 35.75 3.49 12.66
N SER A 564 36.31 3.65 11.45
CA SER A 564 37.76 3.50 11.23
C SER A 564 38.49 4.83 10.96
N GLU A 565 39.63 5.02 11.65
CA GLU A 565 40.62 6.10 11.46
C GLU A 565 41.69 5.78 10.38
N THR A 566 41.64 4.61 9.69
CA THR A 566 42.69 4.22 8.72
C THR A 566 42.47 4.83 7.32
N PRO A 567 43.52 4.91 6.46
CA PRO A 567 43.41 5.52 5.13
C PRO A 567 42.57 4.65 4.18
N PHE A 568 41.57 5.25 3.54
CA PHE A 568 40.56 4.54 2.77
C PHE A 568 40.83 4.46 1.25
N PRO A 569 40.28 3.44 0.56
CA PRO A 569 40.06 3.49 -0.88
C PRO A 569 39.15 4.66 -1.26
N ASP A 570 39.29 5.14 -2.49
CA ASP A 570 38.59 6.30 -3.04
C ASP A 570 37.09 6.35 -2.67
N GLY A 571 36.29 5.34 -3.00
CA GLY A 571 34.82 5.37 -2.82
C GLY A 571 34.30 5.63 -1.40
N ALA A 572 35.06 5.30 -0.36
CA ALA A 572 34.65 5.56 1.03
C ALA A 572 34.79 7.05 1.41
N LEU A 573 35.72 7.77 0.78
CA LEU A 573 35.93 9.19 1.02
C LEU A 573 34.77 10.03 0.44
N SER A 574 34.26 9.65 -0.74
CA SER A 574 33.05 10.28 -1.31
C SER A 574 31.82 10.08 -0.44
N LEU A 575 31.57 8.86 0.07
CA LEU A 575 30.39 8.58 0.89
C LEU A 575 30.41 9.35 2.22
N ARG A 576 31.59 9.45 2.87
CA ARG A 576 31.78 10.29 4.06
C ARG A 576 31.51 11.77 3.79
N GLY A 577 32.09 12.30 2.71
CA GLY A 577 31.88 13.68 2.29
C GLY A 577 30.39 13.99 2.07
N LEU A 578 29.69 13.08 1.39
CA LEU A 578 28.25 13.17 1.17
C LEU A 578 27.49 13.21 2.50
N ALA A 579 27.72 12.24 3.39
CA ALA A 579 26.96 12.12 4.62
C ALA A 579 27.16 13.30 5.58
N VAL A 580 28.41 13.75 5.74
CA VAL A 580 28.74 14.91 6.58
C VAL A 580 28.12 16.19 6.01
N THR A 581 28.13 16.35 4.68
CA THR A 581 27.52 17.51 4.03
C THR A 581 26.01 17.54 4.20
N ASN A 582 25.34 16.40 3.98
CA ASN A 582 23.90 16.27 4.20
C ASN A 582 23.53 16.54 5.66
N ALA A 583 24.25 15.93 6.61
CA ALA A 583 24.00 16.12 8.03
C ALA A 583 24.18 17.59 8.45
N ALA A 584 25.22 18.29 7.97
CA ALA A 584 25.40 19.72 8.23
C ALA A 584 24.19 20.54 7.75
N GLY A 585 23.68 20.24 6.56
CA GLY A 585 22.47 20.88 6.02
C GLY A 585 21.22 20.57 6.84
N PHE A 586 21.03 19.31 7.24
CA PHE A 586 19.89 18.88 8.04
C PHE A 586 19.90 19.46 9.46
N TYR A 587 21.03 19.40 10.18
CA TYR A 587 21.14 20.03 11.51
C TYR A 587 20.89 21.53 11.46
N SER A 588 21.38 22.20 10.41
CA SER A 588 21.17 23.63 10.20
C SER A 588 19.67 23.96 10.03
N ARG A 589 18.94 23.19 9.22
CA ARG A 589 17.48 23.31 9.04
C ARG A 589 16.70 23.09 10.35
N LEU A 590 17.20 22.20 11.22
CA LEU A 590 16.65 21.94 12.54
C LEU A 590 17.05 22.97 13.61
N GLY A 591 17.88 23.97 13.28
CA GLY A 591 18.37 24.98 14.21
C GLY A 591 19.40 24.47 15.23
N LEU A 592 20.07 23.36 14.93
CA LEU A 592 21.04 22.69 15.81
C LEU A 592 22.47 23.18 15.54
N GLU A 593 22.82 24.33 16.14
CA GLU A 593 24.09 25.01 15.90
C GLU A 593 25.33 24.16 16.25
N ALA A 594 25.33 23.46 17.38
CA ALA A 594 26.49 22.70 17.83
C ALA A 594 26.76 21.48 16.93
N GLU A 595 25.70 20.78 16.52
CA GLU A 595 25.74 19.63 15.64
C GLU A 595 26.12 20.04 14.22
N THR A 596 25.61 21.18 13.76
CA THR A 596 26.02 21.80 12.48
C THR A 596 27.51 22.11 12.49
N LEU A 597 28.03 22.80 13.52
CA LEU A 597 29.46 23.10 13.66
C LEU A 597 30.32 21.84 13.64
N ARG A 598 29.90 20.79 14.35
CA ARG A 598 30.60 19.50 14.38
C ARG A 598 30.69 18.87 12.98
N ALA A 599 29.60 18.89 12.23
CA ALA A 599 29.59 18.36 10.86
C ALA A 599 30.47 19.22 9.93
N LEU A 600 30.46 20.55 10.08
CA LEU A 600 31.34 21.45 9.32
C LEU A 600 32.83 21.20 9.61
N ASP A 601 33.21 21.03 10.88
CA ASP A 601 34.58 20.71 11.28
C ASP A 601 35.07 19.40 10.62
N GLU A 602 34.20 18.40 10.56
CA GLU A 602 34.50 17.12 9.94
C GLU A 602 34.57 17.21 8.41
N TYR A 603 33.69 18.00 7.78
CA TYR A 603 33.75 18.28 6.35
C TYR A 603 35.09 18.92 5.98
N GLU A 604 35.54 19.94 6.73
CA GLU A 604 36.83 20.59 6.50
C GLU A 604 38.00 19.64 6.66
N ARG A 605 37.95 18.75 7.65
CA ARG A 605 38.96 17.72 7.86
C ARG A 605 39.06 16.79 6.64
N LEU A 606 37.92 16.33 6.12
CA LEU A 606 37.84 15.48 4.94
C LEU A 606 38.26 16.22 3.67
N ALA A 607 37.85 17.47 3.50
CA ALA A 607 38.21 18.32 2.38
C ALA A 607 39.74 18.57 2.34
N ARG A 608 40.37 18.84 3.48
CA ARG A 608 41.84 19.01 3.57
C ARG A 608 42.58 17.71 3.21
N LEU A 609 42.08 16.57 3.67
CA LEU A 609 42.61 15.27 3.27
C LEU A 609 42.50 15.07 1.75
N ASP A 610 41.35 15.39 1.16
CA ASP A 610 41.13 15.28 -0.29
C ASP A 610 42.04 16.24 -1.07
N MET A 611 42.22 17.48 -0.61
CA MET A 611 43.16 18.46 -1.21
C MET A 611 44.62 17.96 -1.24
N ASP A 612 45.08 17.28 -0.18
CA ASP A 612 46.40 16.67 -0.16
C ASP A 612 46.53 15.55 -1.21
N ARG A 613 45.45 14.78 -1.44
CA ARG A 613 45.37 13.73 -2.48
C ARG A 613 45.32 14.32 -3.89
N VAL A 614 44.57 15.40 -4.10
CA VAL A 614 44.55 16.16 -5.36
C VAL A 614 45.97 16.62 -5.72
N SER A 615 46.67 17.18 -4.73
CA SER A 615 48.06 17.62 -4.89
C SER A 615 49.03 16.46 -5.22
N ALA A 616 48.64 15.22 -4.89
CA ALA A 616 49.34 13.99 -5.25
C ALA A 616 48.91 13.37 -6.60
N GLY A 617 47.94 13.96 -7.30
CA GLY A 617 47.43 13.52 -8.60
C GLY A 617 46.30 12.47 -8.54
N GLU A 618 45.60 12.38 -7.41
CA GLU A 618 44.46 11.47 -7.20
C GLU A 618 43.10 12.13 -7.50
N SER A 619 42.02 11.35 -7.57
CA SER A 619 40.67 11.82 -7.91
C SER A 619 40.03 12.60 -6.75
N GLN A 620 39.41 13.75 -7.06
CA GLN A 620 38.72 14.61 -6.10
C GLN A 620 37.31 14.08 -5.81
N GLN A 621 36.91 13.99 -4.54
CA GLN A 621 35.65 13.36 -4.16
C GLN A 621 34.83 14.18 -3.16
N VAL A 622 35.45 14.65 -2.08
CA VAL A 622 34.78 15.46 -1.04
C VAL A 622 34.56 16.88 -1.54
N LEU A 623 35.54 17.43 -2.26
CA LEU A 623 35.50 18.81 -2.78
C LEU A 623 34.30 19.05 -3.72
N THR A 624 33.73 17.99 -4.28
CA THR A 624 32.53 18.08 -5.14
C THR A 624 31.29 18.54 -4.38
N TYR A 625 31.27 18.38 -3.05
CA TYR A 625 30.17 18.76 -2.15
C TYR A 625 30.32 20.15 -1.51
N ALA A 626 31.37 20.91 -1.85
CA ALA A 626 31.64 22.24 -1.26
C ALA A 626 30.49 23.24 -1.47
N ARG A 627 29.73 23.10 -2.56
CA ARG A 627 28.52 23.89 -2.80
C ARG A 627 27.42 23.57 -1.79
N ASP A 628 27.24 22.28 -1.48
CA ASP A 628 26.09 21.79 -0.72
C ASP A 628 26.25 22.10 0.78
N VAL A 629 27.49 22.20 1.27
CA VAL A 629 27.77 22.59 2.67
C VAL A 629 27.68 24.10 2.92
N ALA A 630 27.74 24.93 1.87
CA ALA A 630 27.75 26.40 1.99
C ALA A 630 26.53 26.94 2.77
N PHE A 631 25.38 26.26 2.66
CA PHE A 631 24.18 26.63 3.40
C PHE A 631 24.40 26.62 4.92
N ALA A 632 25.02 25.57 5.45
CA ALA A 632 25.30 25.42 6.87
C ALA A 632 26.26 26.49 7.41
N TYR A 633 27.28 26.88 6.63
CA TYR A 633 28.17 27.99 7.01
C TYR A 633 27.41 29.31 7.12
N GLY A 634 26.58 29.62 6.12
CA GLY A 634 25.84 30.87 6.06
C GLY A 634 24.74 30.99 7.13
N THR A 635 24.12 29.87 7.54
CA THR A 635 23.17 29.89 8.67
C THR A 635 23.83 30.19 10.01
N LEU A 636 25.12 29.88 10.17
CA LEU A 636 25.89 30.10 11.39
C LEU A 636 26.75 31.35 11.37
N ASP A 637 26.63 32.20 10.34
CA ASP A 637 27.43 33.40 10.17
C ASP A 637 28.96 33.12 10.14
N LEU A 638 29.34 31.94 9.63
CA LEU A 638 30.74 31.49 9.53
C LEU A 638 31.39 31.92 8.21
N ASN A 639 31.13 33.16 7.82
CA ASN A 639 31.40 33.65 6.49
C ASN A 639 32.90 33.67 6.14
N ASP A 640 33.74 34.22 7.03
CA ASP A 640 35.19 34.23 6.85
C ASP A 640 35.78 32.81 6.77
N ARG A 641 35.24 31.89 7.59
CA ARG A 641 35.70 30.50 7.66
C ARG A 641 35.45 29.78 6.33
N PHE A 642 34.30 30.00 5.70
CA PHE A 642 34.01 29.42 4.40
C PHE A 642 34.88 30.01 3.29
N ARG A 643 35.10 31.34 3.30
CA ARG A 643 35.99 32.01 2.33
C ARG A 643 37.40 31.41 2.36
N ASP A 644 37.95 31.21 3.56
CA ASP A 644 39.27 30.61 3.75
C ASP A 644 39.33 29.18 3.20
N LEU A 645 38.30 28.36 3.45
CA LEU A 645 38.19 27.02 2.91
C LEU A 645 38.15 27.01 1.37
N ILE A 646 37.36 27.88 0.76
CA ILE A 646 37.28 27.95 -0.71
C ILE A 646 38.60 28.42 -1.32
N ALA A 647 39.29 29.37 -0.70
CA ALA A 647 40.62 29.78 -1.11
C ALA A 647 41.64 28.62 -1.04
N ASP A 648 41.57 27.80 0.01
CA ASP A 648 42.40 26.58 0.14
C ASP A 648 42.10 25.59 -1.00
N ILE A 649 40.83 25.37 -1.34
CA ILE A 649 40.40 24.48 -2.44
C ILE A 649 40.96 24.95 -3.79
N GLU A 650 40.89 26.25 -4.07
CA GLU A 650 41.42 26.84 -5.31
C GLU A 650 42.93 26.64 -5.43
N VAL A 651 43.66 26.83 -4.33
CA VAL A 651 45.10 26.60 -4.29
C VAL A 651 45.42 25.13 -4.58
N ALA A 652 44.64 24.18 -4.04
CA ALA A 652 44.84 22.75 -4.25
C ALA A 652 44.51 22.29 -5.70
N GLN A 653 43.54 22.91 -6.36
CA GLN A 653 43.11 22.54 -7.72
C GLN A 653 44.01 23.11 -8.84
N GLY A 654 44.77 24.19 -8.58
CA GLY A 654 45.69 24.79 -9.54
C GLY A 654 45.01 25.58 -10.67
N GLU A 655 45.77 25.95 -11.73
CA GLU A 655 45.29 26.76 -12.87
C GLU A 655 44.37 26.00 -13.86
N ASP A 656 43.78 24.85 -13.50
CA ASP A 656 42.76 24.22 -14.33
C ASP A 656 41.39 24.86 -14.02
N PRO A 657 40.90 25.82 -14.84
CA PRO A 657 39.70 26.59 -14.54
C PRO A 657 38.42 25.77 -14.80
N SER A 658 38.55 24.47 -15.12
CA SER A 658 37.44 23.58 -15.45
C SER A 658 36.91 22.76 -14.28
N SER A 659 37.54 22.79 -13.09
CA SER A 659 36.90 22.25 -11.88
C SER A 659 35.94 23.27 -11.27
N ASP A 660 34.70 23.22 -11.74
CA ASP A 660 33.54 24.05 -11.41
C ASP A 660 33.21 24.19 -9.90
N TYR A 661 33.84 23.42 -8.99
CA TYR A 661 33.41 23.27 -7.60
C TYR A 661 33.62 24.51 -6.72
N ALA A 662 34.83 25.10 -6.72
CA ALA A 662 35.10 26.31 -5.95
C ALA A 662 34.32 27.53 -6.48
N GLN A 663 34.11 27.59 -7.79
CA GLN A 663 33.26 28.61 -8.41
C GLN A 663 31.80 28.45 -7.98
N ARG A 664 31.22 27.25 -8.10
CA ARG A 664 29.86 26.94 -7.62
C ARG A 664 29.67 27.21 -6.14
N ALA A 665 30.67 26.90 -5.32
CA ALA A 665 30.65 27.18 -3.89
C ALA A 665 30.69 28.69 -3.59
N ARG A 666 31.50 29.48 -4.33
CA ARG A 666 31.47 30.94 -4.26
C ARG A 666 30.12 31.52 -4.65
N SER A 667 29.55 31.06 -5.76
CA SER A 667 28.22 31.50 -6.22
C SER A 667 27.15 31.25 -5.16
N GLN A 668 27.21 30.09 -4.50
CA GLN A 668 26.30 29.76 -3.41
C GLN A 668 26.52 30.62 -2.15
N PHE A 669 27.77 30.96 -1.85
CA PHE A 669 28.14 31.74 -0.68
C PHE A 669 27.83 33.24 -0.82
N ALA A 670 27.94 33.79 -2.03
CA ALA A 670 27.59 35.18 -2.32
C ALA A 670 26.14 35.52 -1.99
N ILE A 671 25.25 34.51 -1.93
CA ILE A 671 23.87 34.65 -1.45
C ILE A 671 23.85 35.13 0.00
N PHE A 672 24.68 34.55 0.86
CA PHE A 672 24.77 34.91 2.29
C PHE A 672 25.43 36.27 2.49
N GLU A 673 26.54 36.53 1.79
CA GLU A 673 27.17 37.86 1.81
C GLU A 673 26.19 38.94 1.36
N GLY A 674 25.40 38.64 0.32
CA GLY A 674 24.36 39.54 -0.14
C GLY A 674 23.28 39.76 0.92
N MET A 675 22.88 38.72 1.65
CA MET A 675 21.85 38.84 2.69
C MET A 675 22.30 39.72 3.84
N GLU A 676 23.57 39.61 4.28
CA GLU A 676 24.13 40.51 5.30
C GLU A 676 24.03 41.97 4.86
N GLU A 677 24.38 42.25 3.61
CA GLU A 677 24.28 43.59 3.04
C GLU A 677 22.82 44.07 3.01
N VAL A 678 21.86 43.20 2.66
CA VAL A 678 20.42 43.52 2.70
C VAL A 678 19.95 43.81 4.12
N ILE A 679 20.32 42.98 5.10
CA ILE A 679 20.02 43.15 6.53
C ILE A 679 20.53 44.50 7.04
N ASP A 680 21.70 44.91 6.57
CA ASP A 680 22.32 46.21 6.85
C ASP A 680 21.68 47.40 6.10
N GLY A 681 20.60 47.16 5.34
CA GLY A 681 19.88 48.16 4.56
C GLY A 681 20.54 48.54 3.23
N ARG A 682 21.47 47.72 2.72
CA ARG A 682 22.23 47.92 1.48
C ARG A 682 21.79 46.94 0.38
N LEU A 683 20.50 46.91 0.06
CA LEU A 683 19.90 46.01 -0.94
C LEU A 683 20.66 45.95 -2.27
N GLU A 684 21.03 47.11 -2.81
CA GLU A 684 21.73 47.22 -4.10
C GLU A 684 23.09 46.50 -4.06
N VAL A 685 23.83 46.62 -2.95
CA VAL A 685 25.12 45.95 -2.77
C VAL A 685 24.93 44.44 -2.65
N GLY A 686 23.91 44.01 -1.91
CA GLY A 686 23.62 42.59 -1.74
C GLY A 686 23.25 41.89 -3.04
N VAL A 687 22.41 42.53 -3.87
CA VAL A 687 22.04 42.01 -5.20
C VAL A 687 23.25 42.01 -6.14
N GLU A 688 24.08 43.04 -6.11
CA GLU A 688 25.29 43.13 -6.94
C GLU A 688 26.29 42.00 -6.63
N LEU A 689 26.46 41.62 -5.36
CA LEU A 689 27.31 40.49 -4.96
C LEU A 689 26.84 39.17 -5.59
N VAL A 690 25.53 38.91 -5.54
CA VAL A 690 24.93 37.71 -6.13
C VAL A 690 25.09 37.71 -7.66
N GLU A 691 24.83 38.85 -8.31
CA GLU A 691 24.97 39.00 -9.76
C GLU A 691 26.41 38.78 -10.24
N GLN A 692 27.39 39.34 -9.51
CA GLN A 692 28.80 39.13 -9.81
C GLN A 692 29.21 37.66 -9.67
N ALA A 693 28.70 36.98 -8.63
CA ALA A 693 29.01 35.58 -8.36
C ALA A 693 28.31 34.61 -9.34
N ALA A 694 27.19 35.01 -9.93
CA ALA A 694 26.54 34.34 -11.05
C ALA A 694 27.27 34.55 -12.40
N GLY A 695 28.37 35.31 -12.42
CA GLY A 695 29.14 35.57 -13.63
C GLY A 695 28.40 36.43 -14.67
N GLY A 696 27.36 37.15 -14.24
CA GLY A 696 26.49 37.96 -15.11
C GLY A 696 25.39 37.18 -15.83
N ASP A 697 25.15 35.91 -15.49
CA ASP A 697 23.97 35.16 -15.94
C ASP A 697 22.74 35.59 -15.12
N ILE A 698 21.73 36.13 -15.81
CA ILE A 698 20.56 36.73 -15.15
C ILE A 698 19.64 35.65 -14.59
N GLY A 699 19.52 34.50 -15.26
CA GLY A 699 18.77 33.34 -14.80
C GLY A 699 19.32 32.80 -13.48
N ASP A 700 20.64 32.59 -13.40
CA ASP A 700 21.32 32.17 -12.19
C ASP A 700 21.21 33.23 -11.08
N THR A 701 21.26 34.51 -11.43
CA THR A 701 21.02 35.61 -10.48
C THR A 701 19.58 35.57 -9.93
N ILE A 702 18.57 35.41 -10.79
CA ILE A 702 17.17 35.28 -10.38
C ILE A 702 17.00 34.05 -9.49
N GLU A 703 17.59 32.90 -9.85
CA GLU A 703 17.60 31.71 -9.01
C GLU A 703 18.17 32.04 -7.63
N ALA A 704 19.39 32.58 -7.55
CA ALA A 704 20.08 32.89 -6.31
C ALA A 704 19.36 33.94 -5.42
N LEU A 705 18.64 34.89 -6.00
CA LEU A 705 17.80 35.82 -5.24
C LEU A 705 16.50 35.17 -4.72
N THR A 706 16.08 34.04 -5.31
CA THR A 706 14.80 33.38 -5.03
C THR A 706 14.99 32.00 -4.40
N PHE A 707 14.96 30.95 -5.22
CA PHE A 707 15.08 29.55 -4.82
C PHE A 707 15.44 28.68 -6.04
N ARG A 708 16.01 27.48 -5.84
CA ARG A 708 16.27 26.53 -6.93
C ARG A 708 15.01 25.82 -7.38
N GLY A 709 14.82 25.73 -8.70
CA GLY A 709 13.71 25.00 -9.32
C GLY A 709 12.65 25.91 -9.96
N LYS A 710 11.60 25.29 -10.51
CA LYS A 710 10.57 25.96 -11.34
C LYS A 710 9.36 26.47 -10.53
N GLY A 711 9.47 26.41 -9.21
CA GLY A 711 8.38 26.68 -8.28
C GLY A 711 7.24 25.68 -8.37
N THR A 712 7.48 24.43 -8.76
CA THR A 712 6.41 23.42 -8.91
C THR A 712 6.07 22.68 -7.62
N ARG A 713 6.95 22.72 -6.61
CA ARG A 713 6.80 22.11 -5.28
C ARG A 713 7.40 23.06 -4.23
N GLU A 714 7.03 22.88 -2.97
CA GLU A 714 7.49 23.69 -1.83
C GLU A 714 8.96 23.41 -1.45
N ALA A 715 9.48 22.21 -1.74
CA ALA A 715 10.80 21.71 -1.28
C ALA A 715 12.02 22.14 -2.14
N GLY A 716 12.04 23.36 -2.69
CA GLY A 716 13.24 23.87 -3.40
C GLY A 716 14.32 24.35 -2.42
N LEU A 717 15.61 24.30 -2.81
CA LEU A 717 16.68 24.98 -2.04
C LEU A 717 16.34 26.48 -1.93
N ARG A 718 16.06 26.93 -0.70
CA ARG A 718 15.67 28.29 -0.35
C ARG A 718 16.91 29.18 -0.41
N PHE A 719 16.90 30.22 -1.23
CA PHE A 719 18.00 31.17 -1.33
C PHE A 719 17.62 32.52 -0.72
N MET A 720 18.13 33.62 -1.24
CA MET A 720 18.22 34.90 -0.53
C MET A 720 16.89 35.38 0.08
N ALA A 721 15.84 35.53 -0.73
CA ALA A 721 14.55 36.06 -0.27
C ALA A 721 13.87 35.15 0.77
N LEU A 722 13.80 33.84 0.50
CA LEU A 722 13.16 32.90 1.41
C LEU A 722 13.93 32.76 2.72
N GLN A 723 15.27 32.76 2.67
CA GLN A 723 16.09 32.71 3.87
C GLN A 723 16.01 33.98 4.75
N LEU A 724 15.78 35.14 4.15
CA LEU A 724 15.47 36.36 4.90
C LEU A 724 14.10 36.23 5.58
N PHE A 725 13.10 35.72 4.86
CA PHE A 725 11.78 35.47 5.42
C PHE A 725 11.83 34.49 6.60
N ASP A 726 12.57 33.39 6.47
CA ASP A 726 12.76 32.39 7.53
C ASP A 726 13.42 32.98 8.81
N ARG A 727 14.16 34.09 8.68
CA ARG A 727 14.74 34.86 9.80
C ARG A 727 13.79 35.91 10.39
N GLY A 728 12.53 35.95 9.94
CA GLY A 728 11.53 36.94 10.33
C GLY A 728 11.73 38.32 9.67
N LEU A 729 12.56 38.41 8.63
CA LEU A 729 12.88 39.65 7.91
C LEU A 729 12.02 39.76 6.65
N GLN A 730 10.71 39.86 6.84
CA GLN A 730 9.74 39.83 5.74
C GLN A 730 9.87 41.04 4.80
N GLU A 731 10.17 42.24 5.32
CA GLU A 731 10.32 43.44 4.49
C GLU A 731 11.53 43.31 3.54
N GLU A 732 12.64 42.81 4.06
CA GLU A 732 13.87 42.52 3.33
C GLU A 732 13.66 41.42 2.28
N ALA A 733 12.97 40.34 2.66
CA ALA A 733 12.61 39.26 1.75
C ALA A 733 11.77 39.76 0.56
N VAL A 734 10.76 40.59 0.83
CA VAL A 734 9.93 41.23 -0.21
C VAL A 734 10.76 42.16 -1.10
N ALA A 735 11.72 42.90 -0.53
CA ALA A 735 12.59 43.79 -1.28
C ALA A 735 13.53 43.02 -2.23
N VAL A 736 14.10 41.90 -1.78
CA VAL A 736 14.89 40.99 -2.63
C VAL A 736 14.02 40.34 -3.71
N ALA A 737 12.80 39.91 -3.36
CA ALA A 737 11.85 39.38 -4.34
C ALA A 737 11.47 40.42 -5.42
N ASP A 738 11.33 41.69 -5.04
CA ASP A 738 11.13 42.78 -5.99
C ASP A 738 12.36 42.98 -6.90
N ALA A 739 13.58 42.91 -6.37
CA ALA A 739 14.79 43.00 -7.20
C ALA A 739 14.85 41.86 -8.23
N ALA A 740 14.56 40.62 -7.82
CA ALA A 740 14.43 39.48 -8.73
C ALA A 740 13.33 39.69 -9.77
N TRP A 741 12.19 40.25 -9.37
CA TRP A 741 11.09 40.59 -10.29
C TRP A 741 11.51 41.58 -11.37
N GLU A 742 12.28 42.61 -10.99
CA GLU A 742 12.81 43.61 -11.91
C GLU A 742 13.78 43.00 -12.94
N LEU A 743 14.61 42.03 -12.52
CA LEU A 743 15.47 41.26 -13.42
C LEU A 743 14.65 40.39 -14.38
N ALA A 744 13.67 39.65 -13.86
CA ALA A 744 12.83 38.74 -14.66
C ALA A 744 11.97 39.44 -15.72
N ARG A 745 11.64 40.72 -15.52
CA ARG A 745 10.92 41.53 -16.52
C ARG A 745 11.83 42.31 -17.47
N SER A 746 13.15 42.19 -17.32
CA SER A 746 14.11 42.94 -18.12
C SER A 746 14.19 42.42 -19.57
N GLU A 747 14.56 43.30 -20.52
CA GLU A 747 14.84 42.88 -21.89
C GLU A 747 16.06 41.97 -21.97
N ALA A 748 17.00 42.09 -21.03
CA ALA A 748 18.21 41.28 -20.98
C ALA A 748 17.88 39.82 -20.62
N PHE A 749 17.10 39.58 -19.56
CA PHE A 749 16.62 38.24 -19.24
C PHE A 749 15.74 37.66 -20.35
N ALA A 750 14.90 38.51 -20.97
CA ALA A 750 14.14 38.10 -22.14
C ALA A 750 15.06 37.73 -23.33
N ALA A 751 16.23 38.33 -23.49
CA ALA A 751 17.17 37.93 -24.54
C ALA A 751 17.94 36.65 -24.18
N GLU A 752 18.22 36.43 -22.90
CA GLU A 752 18.94 35.29 -22.36
C GLU A 752 18.10 34.00 -22.38
N ALA A 753 16.84 34.07 -21.96
CA ALA A 753 15.95 32.91 -21.91
C ALA A 753 15.73 32.29 -23.30
N SER A 754 16.21 31.05 -23.47
CA SER A 754 16.25 30.32 -24.73
C SER A 754 14.88 29.85 -25.21
N SER A 755 13.89 29.81 -24.31
CA SER A 755 12.52 29.39 -24.60
C SER A 755 11.49 30.16 -23.79
N MET A 756 10.24 30.13 -24.24
CA MET A 756 9.11 30.68 -23.47
C MET A 756 8.94 29.97 -22.11
N ASN A 757 9.20 28.67 -22.08
CA ASN A 757 9.11 27.89 -20.86
C ASN A 757 10.12 28.37 -19.83
N GLU A 758 11.37 28.58 -20.22
CA GLU A 758 12.42 29.13 -19.36
C GLU A 758 12.06 30.55 -18.88
N TYR A 759 11.66 31.43 -19.80
CA TYR A 759 11.28 32.80 -19.48
C TYR A 759 10.15 32.90 -18.43
N VAL A 760 9.13 32.05 -18.56
CA VAL A 760 8.00 32.04 -17.61
C VAL A 760 8.34 31.28 -16.34
N SER A 761 8.80 30.03 -16.46
CA SER A 761 8.97 29.11 -15.32
C SER A 761 10.18 29.39 -14.45
N GLN A 762 11.22 30.05 -14.98
CA GLN A 762 12.38 30.51 -14.21
C GLN A 762 12.37 32.02 -13.96
N GLY A 763 11.52 32.77 -14.66
CA GLY A 763 11.38 34.21 -14.47
C GLY A 763 10.11 34.59 -13.72
N CYS A 764 9.21 35.31 -14.40
CA CYS A 764 8.14 36.04 -13.72
C CYS A 764 7.15 35.15 -12.96
N ARG A 765 6.82 33.94 -13.43
CA ARG A 765 5.86 33.06 -12.73
C ARG A 765 6.43 32.54 -11.42
N LYS A 766 7.70 32.13 -11.44
CA LYS A 766 8.44 31.62 -10.28
C LYS A 766 8.38 32.63 -9.13
N ILE A 767 8.73 33.88 -9.45
CA ILE A 767 8.77 34.98 -8.48
C ILE A 767 7.35 35.32 -8.01
N ALA A 768 6.37 35.36 -8.93
CA ALA A 768 4.98 35.62 -8.57
C ALA A 768 4.41 34.60 -7.57
N ARG A 769 4.76 33.30 -7.72
CA ARG A 769 4.37 32.26 -6.76
C ARG A 769 5.10 32.40 -5.42
N MET A 770 6.40 32.71 -5.44
CA MET A 770 7.21 32.89 -4.24
C MET A 770 6.63 33.92 -3.27
N TYR A 771 5.93 34.94 -3.78
CA TYR A 771 5.27 35.94 -2.93
C TYR A 771 4.23 35.34 -1.97
N GLU A 772 3.63 34.20 -2.30
CA GLU A 772 2.71 33.51 -1.38
C GLU A 772 3.47 32.90 -0.20
N TRP A 773 4.65 32.30 -0.44
CA TRP A 773 5.52 31.77 0.62
C TRP A 773 6.06 32.82 1.59
N ILE A 774 6.28 34.06 1.14
CA ILE A 774 6.73 35.17 1.99
C ILE A 774 5.56 36.03 2.52
N GLU A 775 4.36 35.45 2.56
CA GLU A 775 3.11 36.05 3.07
C GLU A 775 2.72 37.40 2.40
N ALA A 776 3.06 37.54 1.12
CA ALA A 776 2.77 38.71 0.28
C ALA A 776 1.85 38.34 -0.90
N THR A 777 0.86 37.47 -0.66
CA THR A 777 0.02 36.83 -1.68
C THR A 777 -0.66 37.79 -2.65
N GLU A 778 -1.22 38.91 -2.18
CA GLU A 778 -1.85 39.91 -3.07
C GLU A 778 -0.85 40.52 -4.05
N ARG A 779 0.38 40.75 -3.61
CA ARG A 779 1.47 41.19 -4.49
C ARG A 779 1.78 40.10 -5.50
N GLY A 780 1.88 38.84 -5.08
CA GLY A 780 2.04 37.68 -5.96
C GLY A 780 0.98 37.60 -7.05
N ARG A 781 -0.30 37.79 -6.69
CA ARG A 781 -1.44 37.81 -7.63
C ARG A 781 -1.30 38.92 -8.67
N ASP A 782 -0.96 40.14 -8.27
CA ASP A 782 -0.72 41.26 -9.20
C ASP A 782 0.47 41.01 -10.15
N ARG A 783 1.54 40.43 -9.62
CA ARG A 783 2.70 40.01 -10.42
C ARG A 783 2.35 38.90 -11.39
N MET A 784 1.50 37.95 -11.00
CA MET A 784 1.03 36.87 -11.87
C MET A 784 0.20 37.42 -13.06
N ARG A 785 -0.69 38.39 -12.80
CA ARG A 785 -1.41 39.11 -13.87
C ARG A 785 -0.46 39.82 -14.83
N THR A 786 0.56 40.47 -14.30
CA THR A 786 1.58 41.14 -15.10
C THR A 786 2.41 40.13 -15.92
N CYS A 787 2.75 38.99 -15.33
CA CYS A 787 3.50 37.92 -15.98
C CYS A 787 2.74 37.35 -17.18
N TRP A 788 1.41 37.22 -17.08
CA TRP A 788 0.56 36.87 -18.22
C TRP A 788 0.68 37.85 -19.38
N ASP A 789 0.64 39.15 -19.12
CA ASP A 789 0.83 40.16 -20.16
C ASP A 789 2.22 40.10 -20.79
N LEU A 790 3.27 39.94 -19.99
CA LEU A 790 4.65 39.81 -20.46
C LEU A 790 4.83 38.60 -21.37
N ALA A 791 4.39 37.41 -20.92
CA ALA A 791 4.52 36.17 -21.68
C ALA A 791 3.74 36.23 -23.01
N ARG A 792 2.51 36.76 -22.97
CA ARG A 792 1.67 36.92 -24.16
C ARG A 792 2.31 37.84 -25.21
N ASN A 793 2.93 38.93 -24.76
CA ASN A 793 3.59 39.90 -25.64
C ASN A 793 4.89 39.36 -26.25
N ARG A 794 5.63 38.53 -25.49
CA ARG A 794 6.87 37.91 -25.97
C ARG A 794 6.65 36.80 -26.99
N ALA A 795 5.58 36.01 -26.83
CA ALA A 795 5.39 34.79 -27.60
C ALA A 795 5.28 35.04 -29.12
N ALA A 796 6.21 34.43 -29.87
CA ALA A 796 6.39 34.63 -31.30
C ALA A 796 5.35 33.89 -32.16
N GLY A 797 4.71 32.84 -31.61
CA GLY A 797 3.74 32.01 -32.31
C GLY A 797 2.77 31.27 -31.39
N GLY A 798 1.80 30.56 -32.00
CA GLY A 798 0.74 29.87 -31.25
C GLY A 798 1.27 28.82 -30.27
N GLY A 799 2.22 27.98 -30.68
CA GLY A 799 2.80 26.96 -29.79
C GLY A 799 3.56 27.51 -28.59
N GLU A 800 4.14 28.71 -28.66
CA GLU A 800 4.75 29.38 -27.50
C GLU A 800 3.68 29.99 -26.59
N ARG A 801 2.61 30.56 -27.17
CA ARG A 801 1.47 31.08 -26.40
C ARG A 801 0.74 29.99 -25.64
N ALA A 802 0.55 28.82 -26.26
CA ALA A 802 -0.01 27.64 -25.61
C ALA A 802 0.83 27.25 -24.38
N ARG A 803 2.14 27.01 -24.57
CA ARG A 803 3.05 26.67 -23.44
C ARG A 803 3.07 27.73 -22.34
N ALA A 804 3.06 29.01 -22.68
CA ALA A 804 2.96 30.08 -21.69
C ALA A 804 1.63 30.02 -20.90
N ALA A 805 0.51 29.83 -21.60
CA ALA A 805 -0.82 29.75 -21.00
C ALA A 805 -0.93 28.55 -20.03
N GLU A 806 -0.43 27.37 -20.41
CA GLU A 806 -0.39 26.19 -19.54
C GLU A 806 0.37 26.46 -18.23
N GLN A 807 1.59 27.01 -18.34
CA GLN A 807 2.41 27.29 -17.17
C GLN A 807 1.77 28.36 -16.27
N LEU A 808 1.11 29.36 -16.86
CA LEU A 808 0.51 30.46 -16.11
C LEU A 808 -0.83 30.07 -15.50
N ALA A 809 -1.67 29.28 -16.17
CA ALA A 809 -2.89 28.73 -15.57
C ALA A 809 -2.57 27.98 -14.27
N ASN A 810 -1.54 27.12 -14.28
CA ASN A 810 -1.01 26.48 -13.07
C ASN A 810 -0.61 27.48 -11.97
N GLY A 811 0.01 28.61 -12.35
CA GLY A 811 0.38 29.66 -11.41
C GLY A 811 -0.81 30.42 -10.82
N TYR A 812 -1.87 30.61 -11.60
CA TYR A 812 -3.13 31.21 -11.12
C TYR A 812 -3.84 30.27 -10.15
N ILE A 813 -3.94 28.98 -10.47
CA ILE A 813 -4.52 27.96 -9.58
C ILE A 813 -3.77 27.94 -8.24
N TRP A 814 -2.43 27.91 -8.27
CA TRP A 814 -1.61 27.95 -7.06
C TRP A 814 -1.91 29.15 -6.15
N LEU A 815 -2.12 30.34 -6.73
CA LEU A 815 -2.41 31.56 -5.99
C LEU A 815 -3.89 31.70 -5.58
N GLY A 816 -4.70 30.67 -5.80
CA GLY A 816 -6.14 30.64 -5.53
C GLY A 816 -6.94 31.58 -6.43
N MET A 817 -6.48 31.82 -7.67
CA MET A 817 -7.10 32.73 -8.64
C MET A 817 -7.99 31.98 -9.65
N ASN A 818 -8.74 30.96 -9.21
CA ASN A 818 -9.48 30.04 -10.08
C ASN A 818 -10.48 30.75 -11.03
N ASP A 819 -11.14 31.81 -10.55
CA ASP A 819 -12.08 32.62 -11.35
C ASP A 819 -11.41 33.32 -12.58
N GLU A 820 -10.09 33.50 -12.56
CA GLU A 820 -9.32 34.14 -13.64
C GLU A 820 -8.67 33.13 -14.60
N VAL A 821 -8.75 31.83 -14.31
CA VAL A 821 -8.07 30.76 -15.09
C VAL A 821 -8.72 30.52 -16.46
N GLY A 822 -10.05 30.61 -16.55
CA GLY A 822 -10.82 30.28 -17.76
C GLY A 822 -10.26 30.90 -19.06
N PRO A 823 -10.09 32.24 -19.14
CA PRO A 823 -9.55 32.90 -20.33
C PRO A 823 -8.12 32.47 -20.72
N ILE A 824 -7.30 32.07 -19.73
CA ILE A 824 -5.94 31.59 -19.95
C ILE A 824 -6.00 30.19 -20.55
N VAL A 825 -6.83 29.31 -20.00
CA VAL A 825 -7.01 27.94 -20.51
C VAL A 825 -7.69 27.95 -21.89
N ASP A 826 -8.60 28.88 -22.16
CA ASP A 826 -9.14 29.07 -23.51
C ASP A 826 -8.06 29.50 -24.50
N THR A 827 -7.07 30.28 -24.06
CA THR A 827 -5.91 30.60 -24.90
C THR A 827 -5.07 29.36 -25.17
N LEU A 828 -4.84 28.52 -24.16
CA LEU A 828 -4.15 27.23 -24.31
C LEU A 828 -4.87 26.33 -25.33
N ALA A 829 -6.18 26.17 -25.20
CA ALA A 829 -6.99 25.36 -26.11
C ALA A 829 -6.92 25.90 -27.55
N ASN A 830 -7.18 27.19 -27.75
CA ASN A 830 -7.22 27.81 -29.07
C ASN A 830 -5.86 27.80 -29.79
N GLN A 831 -4.77 28.08 -29.06
CA GLN A 831 -3.44 28.10 -29.66
C GLN A 831 -2.90 26.67 -29.86
N GLY A 832 -3.20 25.75 -28.95
CA GLY A 832 -2.85 24.34 -29.07
C GLY A 832 -3.50 23.66 -30.28
N ALA A 833 -4.74 24.03 -30.62
CA ALA A 833 -5.42 23.54 -31.82
C ALA A 833 -4.67 23.84 -33.14
N SER A 834 -3.76 24.82 -33.14
CA SER A 834 -2.94 25.19 -34.30
C SER A 834 -1.65 24.38 -34.44
N LEU A 835 -1.31 23.50 -33.49
CA LEU A 835 -0.13 22.65 -33.57
C LEU A 835 -0.26 21.64 -34.72
N THR A 836 0.86 21.36 -35.39
CA THR A 836 0.85 20.52 -36.59
C THR A 836 0.84 19.03 -36.28
N ASP A 837 1.44 18.62 -35.17
CA ASP A 837 1.51 17.23 -34.77
C ASP A 837 0.24 16.82 -34.01
N PRO A 838 -0.49 15.77 -34.44
CA PRO A 838 -1.68 15.30 -33.74
C PRO A 838 -1.42 14.83 -32.30
N GLY A 839 -0.26 14.26 -32.01
CA GLY A 839 0.13 13.84 -30.66
C GLY A 839 0.34 15.03 -29.73
N GLU A 840 1.01 16.08 -30.20
CA GLU A 840 1.14 17.33 -29.46
C GLU A 840 -0.21 18.01 -29.20
N ARG A 841 -1.11 18.04 -30.21
CA ARG A 841 -2.49 18.55 -30.03
C ARG A 841 -3.26 17.75 -28.98
N GLN A 842 -3.15 16.43 -29.01
CA GLN A 842 -3.81 15.53 -28.06
C GLN A 842 -3.27 15.72 -26.64
N SER A 843 -1.95 15.82 -26.48
CA SER A 843 -1.32 16.13 -25.20
C SER A 843 -1.75 17.49 -24.67
N ASN A 844 -1.86 18.51 -25.53
CA ASN A 844 -2.34 19.84 -25.16
C ASN A 844 -3.78 19.81 -24.65
N LEU A 845 -4.68 19.06 -25.31
CA LEU A 845 -6.08 18.94 -24.87
C LEU A 845 -6.22 18.24 -23.51
N ARG A 846 -5.36 17.26 -23.21
CA ARG A 846 -5.28 16.70 -21.86
C ARG A 846 -4.87 17.75 -20.82
N SER A 847 -3.84 18.56 -21.09
CA SER A 847 -3.44 19.65 -20.19
C SER A 847 -4.57 20.68 -20.02
N VAL A 848 -5.32 20.98 -21.08
CA VAL A 848 -6.53 21.85 -21.00
C VAL A 848 -7.57 21.24 -20.07
N ALA A 849 -7.82 19.93 -20.18
CA ALA A 849 -8.79 19.24 -19.33
C ALA A 849 -8.37 19.23 -17.86
N GLU A 850 -7.10 18.91 -17.57
CA GLU A 850 -6.53 18.93 -16.22
C GLU A 850 -6.72 20.30 -15.56
N LEU A 851 -6.32 21.37 -16.26
CA LEU A 851 -6.44 22.75 -15.75
C LEU A 851 -7.89 23.20 -15.58
N ARG A 852 -8.81 22.74 -16.44
CA ARG A 852 -10.25 22.97 -16.27
C ARG A 852 -10.79 22.24 -15.06
N GLY A 853 -10.39 20.99 -14.85
CA GLY A 853 -10.76 20.21 -13.67
C GLY A 853 -10.32 20.87 -12.37
N LEU A 854 -9.04 21.23 -12.27
CA LEU A 854 -8.48 21.93 -11.10
C LEU A 854 -9.14 23.31 -10.84
N ALA A 855 -9.63 23.97 -11.89
CA ALA A 855 -10.36 25.23 -11.78
C ALA A 855 -11.86 25.07 -11.49
N GLY A 856 -12.37 23.83 -11.40
CA GLY A 856 -13.78 23.52 -11.15
C GLY A 856 -14.70 23.50 -12.39
N ASP A 857 -14.15 23.57 -13.62
CA ASP A 857 -14.91 23.54 -14.88
C ASP A 857 -14.97 22.11 -15.48
N TYR A 858 -15.54 21.18 -14.71
CA TYR A 858 -15.48 19.74 -14.98
C TYR A 858 -16.14 19.33 -16.31
N GLN A 859 -17.24 19.99 -16.70
CA GLN A 859 -17.92 19.67 -17.97
C GLN A 859 -17.07 20.04 -19.19
N GLN A 860 -16.37 21.18 -19.13
CA GLN A 860 -15.45 21.56 -20.18
C GLN A 860 -14.18 20.70 -20.18
N ALA A 861 -13.77 20.19 -19.01
CA ALA A 861 -12.69 19.21 -18.93
C ALA A 861 -13.06 17.91 -19.67
N LEU A 862 -14.25 17.35 -19.41
CA LEU A 862 -14.78 16.18 -20.15
C LEU A 862 -14.81 16.41 -21.66
N THR A 863 -15.25 17.59 -22.08
CA THR A 863 -15.32 17.96 -23.51
C THR A 863 -13.92 17.95 -24.13
N SER A 864 -12.92 18.53 -23.46
CA SER A 864 -11.54 18.52 -23.95
C SER A 864 -10.92 17.12 -24.01
N LEU A 865 -11.26 16.23 -23.07
CA LEU A 865 -10.82 14.84 -23.15
C LEU A 865 -11.48 14.10 -24.32
N ALA A 866 -12.77 14.34 -24.58
CA ALA A 866 -13.45 13.77 -25.75
C ALA A 866 -12.82 14.22 -27.07
N GLU A 867 -12.45 15.50 -27.19
CA GLU A 867 -11.69 16.01 -28.34
C GLU A 867 -10.29 15.37 -28.44
N ALA A 868 -9.66 15.05 -27.31
CA ALA A 868 -8.39 14.34 -27.30
C ALA A 868 -8.52 12.89 -27.81
N VAL A 869 -9.66 12.23 -27.58
CA VAL A 869 -9.97 10.89 -28.13
C VAL A 869 -10.07 10.93 -29.66
N ASP A 870 -10.68 11.97 -30.23
CA ASP A 870 -10.80 12.12 -31.68
C ASP A 870 -9.44 12.18 -32.40
N LEU A 871 -8.41 12.73 -31.74
CA LEU A 871 -7.07 12.80 -32.29
C LEU A 871 -6.31 11.46 -32.28
N LEU A 872 -6.78 10.44 -31.57
CA LEU A 872 -6.12 9.13 -31.52
C LEU A 872 -6.07 8.46 -32.90
N VAL A 873 -7.13 8.65 -33.70
CA VAL A 873 -7.21 8.16 -35.08
C VAL A 873 -6.25 8.93 -36.00
N ASP A 874 -6.12 10.24 -35.80
CA ASP A 874 -5.17 11.08 -36.55
C ASP A 874 -3.72 10.67 -36.27
N ILE A 875 -3.35 10.38 -35.02
CA ILE A 875 -2.01 9.88 -34.65
C ILE A 875 -1.71 8.58 -35.41
N ARG A 876 -2.70 7.68 -35.47
CA ARG A 876 -2.60 6.40 -36.15
C ARG A 876 -2.55 6.52 -37.68
N SER A 877 -3.09 7.60 -38.25
CA SER A 877 -3.23 7.78 -39.70
C SER A 877 -1.90 7.75 -40.48
N THR A 878 -0.78 7.95 -39.80
CA THR A 878 0.57 7.84 -40.37
C THR A 878 0.95 6.39 -40.74
N GLY A 879 0.26 5.40 -40.15
CA GLY A 879 0.34 3.98 -40.47
C GLY A 879 1.59 3.28 -39.94
N GLY A 880 1.45 1.98 -39.67
CA GLY A 880 2.54 1.12 -39.17
C GLY A 880 2.56 0.99 -37.65
N GLU A 881 3.44 0.10 -37.18
CA GLU A 881 3.48 -0.33 -35.77
C GLU A 881 3.86 0.80 -34.80
N ASP A 882 4.77 1.69 -35.16
CA ASP A 882 5.17 2.82 -34.30
C ASP A 882 4.02 3.82 -34.11
N ALA A 883 3.20 4.03 -35.16
CA ALA A 883 2.02 4.87 -35.11
C ALA A 883 0.93 4.24 -34.22
N ASP A 884 0.71 2.93 -34.32
CA ASP A 884 -0.19 2.19 -33.43
C ASP A 884 0.29 2.28 -31.98
N LYS A 885 1.59 2.09 -31.72
CA LYS A 885 2.18 2.21 -30.38
C LYS A 885 2.07 3.62 -29.80
N ALA A 886 2.25 4.65 -30.62
CA ALA A 886 2.10 6.05 -30.21
C ALA A 886 0.63 6.36 -29.88
N SER A 887 -0.31 5.93 -30.72
CA SER A 887 -1.75 6.09 -30.48
C SER A 887 -2.21 5.34 -29.23
N LEU A 888 -1.72 4.13 -28.99
CA LEU A 888 -1.97 3.37 -27.75
C LEU A 888 -1.42 4.10 -26.51
N SER A 889 -0.19 4.62 -26.57
CA SER A 889 0.35 5.41 -25.45
C SER A 889 -0.51 6.65 -25.17
N ALA A 890 -0.94 7.37 -26.22
CA ALA A 890 -1.84 8.53 -26.10
C ALA A 890 -3.20 8.14 -25.51
N ALA A 891 -3.79 7.03 -25.94
CA ALA A 891 -5.07 6.51 -25.43
C ALA A 891 -4.99 6.11 -23.95
N ALA A 892 -3.94 5.39 -23.55
CA ALA A 892 -3.71 5.03 -22.14
C ALA A 892 -3.49 6.28 -21.26
N SER A 893 -2.83 7.30 -21.80
CA SER A 893 -2.72 8.60 -21.14
C SER A 893 -4.09 9.28 -21.04
N THR A 894 -4.90 9.34 -22.10
CA THR A 894 -6.27 9.91 -22.03
C THR A 894 -7.14 9.21 -20.99
N ALA A 895 -7.12 7.88 -20.94
CA ALA A 895 -7.85 7.11 -19.93
C ALA A 895 -7.38 7.46 -18.50
N LEU A 896 -6.07 7.62 -18.28
CA LEU A 896 -5.55 8.11 -17.00
C LEU A 896 -6.07 9.53 -16.67
N ALA A 897 -6.15 10.44 -17.65
CA ALA A 897 -6.68 11.78 -17.41
C ALA A 897 -8.17 11.78 -17.06
N TYR A 898 -8.96 10.80 -17.55
CA TYR A 898 -10.33 10.59 -17.07
C TYR A 898 -10.36 10.10 -15.63
N THR A 899 -9.46 9.18 -15.24
CA THR A 899 -9.28 8.77 -13.83
C THR A 899 -8.90 9.96 -12.95
N ASP A 900 -7.91 10.76 -13.36
CA ASP A 900 -7.44 11.92 -12.60
C ASP A 900 -8.55 12.97 -12.43
N LEU A 901 -9.36 13.21 -13.47
CA LEU A 901 -10.52 14.09 -13.40
C LEU A 901 -11.57 13.58 -12.39
N ALA A 902 -11.90 12.28 -12.42
CA ALA A 902 -12.83 11.68 -11.47
C ALA A 902 -12.31 11.81 -10.03
N THR A 903 -11.03 11.54 -9.80
CA THR A 903 -10.34 11.70 -8.50
C THR A 903 -10.38 13.15 -8.02
N GLU A 904 -10.11 14.12 -8.90
CA GLU A 904 -10.12 15.55 -8.54
C GLU A 904 -11.53 16.04 -8.19
N ILE A 905 -12.56 15.56 -8.90
CA ILE A 905 -13.96 15.85 -8.54
C ILE A 905 -14.28 15.26 -7.16
N GLY A 906 -13.92 14.00 -6.91
CA GLY A 906 -14.10 13.34 -5.60
C GLY A 906 -13.41 14.11 -4.46
N ARG A 907 -12.19 14.59 -4.69
CA ARG A 907 -11.48 15.47 -3.74
C ARG A 907 -12.24 16.76 -3.48
N ALA A 908 -12.69 17.44 -4.52
CA ALA A 908 -13.43 18.70 -4.39
C ALA A 908 -14.78 18.53 -3.66
N ILE A 909 -15.43 17.37 -3.82
CA ILE A 909 -16.62 17.00 -3.04
C ILE A 909 -16.23 16.82 -1.57
N ALA A 910 -15.16 16.06 -1.29
CA ALA A 910 -14.67 15.80 0.05
C ALA A 910 -14.27 17.05 0.83
N THR A 911 -13.64 18.04 0.18
CA THR A 911 -13.25 19.33 0.79
C THR A 911 -14.41 20.32 0.85
N GLY A 912 -15.52 20.04 0.15
CA GLY A 912 -16.69 20.93 0.06
C GLY A 912 -16.55 22.07 -0.95
N ASP A 913 -15.50 22.04 -1.78
CA ASP A 913 -15.25 23.00 -2.86
C ASP A 913 -16.22 22.82 -4.04
N ALA A 914 -16.75 21.61 -4.24
CA ALA A 914 -17.76 21.31 -5.23
C ALA A 914 -18.99 20.62 -4.61
N ARG A 915 -20.20 21.04 -5.02
CA ARG A 915 -21.47 20.48 -4.51
C ARG A 915 -22.57 20.47 -5.57
N GLY A 916 -23.47 19.49 -5.46
CA GLY A 916 -24.73 19.41 -6.19
C GLY A 916 -24.75 18.32 -7.26
N GLU A 917 -25.96 17.88 -7.60
CA GLU A 917 -26.31 16.74 -8.48
C GLU A 917 -25.54 16.73 -9.81
N GLN A 918 -25.26 17.92 -10.38
CA GLN A 918 -24.55 18.04 -11.64
C GLN A 918 -23.04 17.72 -11.53
N VAL A 919 -22.40 18.00 -10.39
CA VAL A 919 -20.98 17.67 -10.16
C VAL A 919 -20.84 16.16 -9.97
N GLN A 920 -21.81 15.55 -9.29
CA GLN A 920 -21.83 14.14 -8.92
C GLN A 920 -21.93 13.24 -10.16
N ALA A 921 -22.91 13.50 -11.04
CA ALA A 921 -23.06 12.79 -12.33
C ALA A 921 -21.82 12.93 -13.26
N THR A 922 -20.94 13.90 -12.99
CA THR A 922 -19.71 14.10 -13.79
C THR A 922 -18.63 13.08 -13.45
N VAL A 923 -18.58 12.55 -12.22
CA VAL A 923 -17.63 11.49 -11.81
C VAL A 923 -17.88 10.22 -12.62
N GLU A 924 -19.12 9.74 -12.61
CA GLU A 924 -19.53 8.56 -13.38
C GLU A 924 -19.32 8.76 -14.88
N SER A 925 -19.69 9.94 -15.40
CA SER A 925 -19.48 10.29 -16.81
C SER A 925 -17.99 10.25 -17.18
N ALA A 926 -17.10 10.71 -16.30
CA ALA A 926 -15.65 10.64 -16.52
C ALA A 926 -15.17 9.17 -16.54
N ARG A 927 -15.59 8.37 -15.57
CA ARG A 927 -15.25 6.94 -15.48
C ARG A 927 -15.73 6.19 -16.73
N ALA A 928 -17.01 6.29 -17.08
CA ALA A 928 -17.61 5.64 -18.23
C ALA A 928 -16.94 6.04 -19.55
N ALA A 929 -16.66 7.34 -19.74
CA ALA A 929 -15.93 7.83 -20.91
C ALA A 929 -14.51 7.24 -21.01
N GLY A 930 -13.78 7.18 -19.89
CA GLY A 930 -12.46 6.54 -19.84
C GLY A 930 -12.50 5.05 -20.16
N VAL A 931 -13.52 4.33 -19.68
CA VAL A 931 -13.72 2.89 -19.97
C VAL A 931 -13.93 2.68 -21.46
N ALA A 932 -14.78 3.50 -22.08
CA ALA A 932 -15.05 3.44 -23.51
C ALA A 932 -13.82 3.77 -24.38
N VAL A 933 -12.85 4.57 -23.89
CA VAL A 933 -11.54 4.74 -24.57
C VAL A 933 -10.75 3.42 -24.62
N ILE A 934 -10.86 2.60 -23.58
CA ILE A 934 -10.13 1.34 -23.48
C ILE A 934 -10.85 0.21 -24.24
N VAL A 935 -12.14 0.03 -23.97
CA VAL A 935 -12.95 -1.07 -24.51
C VAL A 935 -13.40 -0.79 -25.96
N GLY A 936 -13.68 0.47 -26.30
CA GLY A 936 -14.32 0.86 -27.55
C GLY A 936 -15.85 0.68 -27.52
N GLY A 937 -16.52 0.98 -28.63
CA GLY A 937 -17.99 0.83 -28.79
C GLY A 937 -18.70 2.13 -29.17
N ASP A 938 -20.03 2.07 -29.30
CA ASP A 938 -20.87 3.22 -29.70
C ASP A 938 -20.82 4.38 -28.68
N ASP A 939 -20.49 4.08 -27.42
CA ASP A 939 -20.35 5.05 -26.32
C ASP A 939 -18.95 5.69 -26.24
N THR A 940 -18.07 5.41 -27.22
CA THR A 940 -16.73 6.02 -27.26
C THR A 940 -16.84 7.55 -27.38
N PRO A 941 -16.18 8.32 -26.49
CA PRO A 941 -16.26 9.78 -26.51
C PRO A 941 -15.84 10.42 -27.84
N GLY A 942 -16.36 11.62 -28.10
CA GLY A 942 -16.06 12.40 -29.30
C GLY A 942 -16.90 11.97 -30.50
N SER A 943 -16.25 11.72 -31.63
CA SER A 943 -16.87 11.30 -32.89
C SER A 943 -17.21 9.81 -32.97
N GLY A 944 -16.79 9.01 -31.97
CA GLY A 944 -16.94 7.55 -31.97
C GLY A 944 -16.04 6.84 -32.99
N ALA A 945 -15.08 7.53 -33.61
CA ALA A 945 -14.21 6.96 -34.65
C ALA A 945 -13.07 6.10 -34.08
N TRP A 946 -12.74 6.25 -32.80
CA TRP A 946 -11.71 5.47 -32.13
C TRP A 946 -12.20 4.02 -31.90
N PRO A 947 -11.51 3.00 -32.43
CA PRO A 947 -11.97 1.61 -32.31
C PRO A 947 -11.78 0.99 -30.91
N GLY A 948 -11.15 1.69 -29.96
CA GLY A 948 -10.81 1.14 -28.65
C GLY A 948 -9.34 0.73 -28.53
N TYR A 949 -8.78 0.88 -27.34
CA TYR A 949 -7.39 0.51 -27.02
C TYR A 949 -7.13 -0.99 -27.24
N GLN A 950 -8.08 -1.84 -26.83
CA GLN A 950 -7.96 -3.29 -26.93
C GLN A 950 -7.88 -3.75 -28.39
N ASP A 951 -8.73 -3.20 -29.27
CA ASP A 951 -8.73 -3.51 -30.70
C ASP A 951 -7.42 -3.16 -31.39
N VAL A 952 -6.86 -1.97 -31.10
CA VAL A 952 -5.56 -1.57 -31.64
C VAL A 952 -4.44 -2.45 -31.09
N THR A 953 -4.51 -2.83 -29.82
CA THR A 953 -3.54 -3.74 -29.18
C THR A 953 -3.53 -5.11 -29.86
N GLN A 954 -4.69 -5.69 -30.17
CA GLN A 954 -4.76 -6.98 -30.87
C GLN A 954 -4.15 -6.95 -32.28
N GLY A 955 -4.10 -5.77 -32.90
CA GLY A 955 -3.44 -5.55 -34.18
C GLY A 955 -1.90 -5.59 -34.14
N LEU A 956 -1.27 -5.51 -32.96
CA LEU A 956 0.19 -5.48 -32.84
C LEU A 956 0.80 -6.86 -33.16
N PRO A 957 1.93 -6.93 -33.90
CA PRO A 957 2.54 -8.20 -34.28
C PRO A 957 3.24 -8.92 -33.12
N SER A 958 3.90 -8.16 -32.22
CA SER A 958 4.69 -8.69 -31.12
C SER A 958 3.82 -9.15 -29.94
N PRO A 959 3.87 -10.44 -29.54
CA PRO A 959 3.16 -10.91 -28.34
C PRO A 959 3.60 -10.22 -27.05
N SER A 960 4.89 -9.88 -26.94
CA SER A 960 5.42 -9.16 -25.78
C SER A 960 4.86 -7.74 -25.67
N ASP A 961 4.69 -7.07 -26.81
CA ASP A 961 4.10 -5.72 -26.82
C ASP A 961 2.62 -5.80 -26.50
N ARG A 962 1.89 -6.78 -27.05
CA ARG A 962 0.49 -7.02 -26.69
C ARG A 962 0.33 -7.25 -25.19
N ALA A 963 1.15 -8.12 -24.60
CA ALA A 963 1.10 -8.42 -23.17
C ALA A 963 1.32 -7.16 -22.31
N THR A 964 2.32 -6.33 -22.68
CA THR A 964 2.61 -5.07 -21.98
C THR A 964 1.43 -4.08 -22.07
N ARG A 965 0.80 -3.97 -23.24
CA ARG A 965 -0.32 -3.06 -23.49
C ARG A 965 -1.60 -3.53 -22.79
N GLU A 966 -1.89 -4.83 -22.83
CA GLU A 966 -3.02 -5.42 -22.11
C GLU A 966 -2.89 -5.22 -20.59
N ARG A 967 -1.69 -5.36 -20.01
CA ARG A 967 -1.47 -5.03 -18.60
C ARG A 967 -1.78 -3.56 -18.30
N THR A 968 -1.35 -2.65 -19.18
CA THR A 968 -1.71 -1.22 -19.05
C THR A 968 -3.23 -1.02 -19.12
N ALA A 969 -3.93 -1.71 -20.03
CA ALA A 969 -5.39 -1.63 -20.11
C ALA A 969 -6.07 -2.13 -18.83
N VAL A 970 -5.61 -3.24 -18.23
CA VAL A 970 -6.11 -3.73 -16.93
C VAL A 970 -5.95 -2.65 -15.85
N ILE A 971 -4.77 -2.04 -15.72
CA ILE A 971 -4.51 -0.97 -14.74
C ILE A 971 -5.44 0.23 -14.97
N ARG A 972 -5.69 0.61 -16.23
CA ARG A 972 -6.58 1.73 -16.56
C ARG A 972 -8.04 1.42 -16.23
N LEU A 973 -8.53 0.24 -16.62
CA LEU A 973 -9.90 -0.18 -16.30
C LEU A 973 -10.13 -0.24 -14.78
N ALA A 974 -9.18 -0.84 -14.05
CA ALA A 974 -9.27 -0.92 -12.60
C ALA A 974 -9.27 0.46 -11.93
N GLY A 975 -8.42 1.40 -12.38
CA GLY A 975 -8.41 2.79 -11.91
C GLY A 975 -9.68 3.57 -12.26
N LEU A 976 -10.40 3.19 -13.32
CA LEU A 976 -11.70 3.76 -13.70
C LEU A 976 -12.88 3.08 -12.97
N ARG A 977 -12.62 2.18 -12.02
CA ARG A 977 -13.61 1.35 -11.32
C ARG A 977 -14.39 0.36 -12.21
N ALA A 978 -13.90 0.10 -13.43
CA ALA A 978 -14.41 -0.95 -14.33
C ALA A 978 -13.78 -2.31 -13.99
N PHE A 979 -14.07 -2.79 -12.79
CA PHE A 979 -13.41 -3.96 -12.21
C PHE A 979 -13.74 -5.25 -12.97
N ASP A 980 -14.97 -5.41 -13.47
CA ASP A 980 -15.40 -6.63 -14.15
C ASP A 980 -14.72 -6.74 -15.53
N GLU A 981 -14.58 -5.64 -16.27
CA GLU A 981 -13.82 -5.56 -17.51
C GLU A 981 -12.33 -5.79 -17.27
N ALA A 982 -11.79 -5.20 -16.19
CA ALA A 982 -10.38 -5.38 -15.80
C ALA A 982 -10.08 -6.84 -15.45
N GLU A 983 -10.93 -7.49 -14.66
CA GLU A 983 -10.80 -8.90 -14.30
C GLU A 983 -10.91 -9.81 -15.53
N THR A 984 -11.91 -9.57 -16.39
CA THR A 984 -12.11 -10.34 -17.63
C THR A 984 -10.85 -10.28 -18.51
N LEU A 985 -10.27 -9.08 -18.68
CA LEU A 985 -9.04 -8.90 -19.44
C LEU A 985 -7.80 -9.47 -18.73
N ALA A 986 -7.75 -9.41 -17.39
CA ALA A 986 -6.67 -10.02 -16.63
C ALA A 986 -6.66 -11.54 -16.84
N ARG A 987 -7.83 -12.18 -16.76
CA ARG A 987 -8.02 -13.63 -16.91
C ARG A 987 -7.80 -14.14 -18.34
N SER A 988 -7.85 -13.27 -19.35
CA SER A 988 -7.60 -13.66 -20.74
C SER A 988 -6.14 -14.03 -21.03
N ALA A 989 -5.20 -13.72 -20.12
CA ALA A 989 -3.81 -14.14 -20.25
C ALA A 989 -3.66 -15.66 -20.05
N GLU A 990 -3.18 -16.35 -21.09
CA GLU A 990 -2.91 -17.80 -21.05
C GLU A 990 -1.77 -18.16 -20.08
N ASP A 991 -0.72 -17.33 -20.03
CA ASP A 991 0.43 -17.50 -19.15
C ASP A 991 0.07 -17.20 -17.69
N HIS A 992 0.29 -18.18 -16.80
CA HIS A 992 -0.07 -18.08 -15.38
C HIS A 992 0.61 -16.88 -14.68
N PRO A 993 1.94 -16.68 -14.78
CA PRO A 993 2.61 -15.51 -14.19
C PRO A 993 2.07 -14.16 -14.68
N GLU A 994 1.84 -13.99 -15.99
CA GLU A 994 1.27 -12.75 -16.51
C GLU A 994 -0.17 -12.52 -16.05
N ARG A 995 -1.01 -13.56 -16.05
CA ARG A 995 -2.38 -13.49 -15.52
C ARG A 995 -2.38 -13.07 -14.06
N ASN A 996 -1.56 -13.71 -13.23
CA ASN A 996 -1.47 -13.41 -11.80
C ASN A 996 -1.01 -11.96 -11.57
N ARG A 997 -0.01 -11.49 -12.31
CA ARG A 997 0.44 -10.08 -12.25
C ARG A 997 -0.66 -9.08 -12.64
N ARG A 998 -1.52 -9.41 -13.61
CA ARG A 998 -2.68 -8.59 -13.99
C ARG A 998 -3.76 -8.61 -12.91
N LEU A 999 -4.10 -9.79 -12.37
CA LEU A 999 -5.06 -9.92 -11.26
C LEU A 999 -4.59 -9.14 -10.03
N LYS A 1000 -3.27 -9.12 -9.75
CA LYS A 1000 -2.70 -8.27 -8.70
C LYS A 1000 -3.03 -6.80 -8.90
N SER A 1001 -2.92 -6.31 -10.14
CA SER A 1001 -3.24 -4.90 -10.43
C SER A 1001 -4.72 -4.57 -10.18
N VAL A 1002 -5.63 -5.53 -10.39
CA VAL A 1002 -7.06 -5.38 -10.07
C VAL A 1002 -7.26 -5.39 -8.55
N ALA A 1003 -6.60 -6.33 -7.85
CA ALA A 1003 -6.66 -6.43 -6.39
C ALA A 1003 -6.12 -5.18 -5.69
N ASP A 1004 -4.98 -4.66 -6.12
CA ASP A 1004 -4.38 -3.43 -5.60
C ASP A 1004 -5.35 -2.24 -5.77
N ALA A 1005 -6.10 -2.19 -6.88
CA ALA A 1005 -7.11 -1.15 -7.12
C ALA A 1005 -8.38 -1.31 -6.26
N PHE A 1006 -8.76 -2.54 -5.88
CA PHE A 1006 -9.81 -2.78 -4.88
C PHE A 1006 -9.35 -2.33 -3.49
N ILE A 1007 -8.15 -2.72 -3.07
CA ILE A 1007 -7.61 -2.41 -1.74
C ILE A 1007 -7.43 -0.89 -1.56
N SER A 1008 -7.01 -0.18 -2.61
CA SER A 1008 -6.86 1.28 -2.62
C SER A 1008 -8.11 2.04 -3.09
N TRP A 1009 -9.29 1.42 -3.01
CA TRP A 1009 -10.53 2.10 -3.36
C TRP A 1009 -10.82 3.23 -2.38
N ASP A 1010 -10.85 4.45 -2.93
CA ASP A 1010 -11.27 5.67 -2.27
C ASP A 1010 -12.01 6.57 -3.29
N ASP A 1011 -13.26 6.89 -3.01
CA ASP A 1011 -14.10 7.83 -3.77
C ASP A 1011 -14.04 9.26 -3.21
N PHE A 1012 -13.49 9.45 -2.00
CA PHE A 1012 -13.33 10.76 -1.35
C PHE A 1012 -11.85 11.06 -1.04
N PRO A 1013 -10.97 11.07 -2.06
CA PRO A 1013 -9.55 11.26 -1.86
C PRO A 1013 -9.23 12.62 -1.23
N GLY A 1014 -8.30 12.61 -0.27
CA GLY A 1014 -7.87 13.82 0.44
C GLY A 1014 -8.54 14.02 1.80
N THR A 1015 -9.43 13.11 2.22
CA THR A 1015 -9.94 13.04 3.59
C THR A 1015 -9.90 11.61 4.12
N GLY A 1016 -9.69 11.44 5.43
CA GLY A 1016 -9.84 10.14 6.10
C GLY A 1016 -11.26 9.86 6.57
N LEU A 1017 -12.22 10.73 6.21
CA LEU A 1017 -13.58 10.71 6.75
C LEU A 1017 -14.48 9.64 6.15
N ALA A 1018 -14.33 9.34 4.87
CA ALA A 1018 -15.12 8.35 4.13
C ALA A 1018 -14.32 7.90 2.90
N SER A 1019 -14.73 6.79 2.28
CA SER A 1019 -14.03 6.24 1.11
C SER A 1019 -14.94 5.59 0.06
N PHE A 1020 -16.23 5.37 0.36
CA PHE A 1020 -17.14 4.61 -0.50
C PHE A 1020 -18.39 5.42 -0.83
N ASP A 1021 -18.73 5.40 -2.11
CA ASP A 1021 -19.90 6.03 -2.75
C ASP A 1021 -20.38 5.03 -3.82
N TYR A 1022 -21.29 4.13 -3.43
CA TYR A 1022 -21.60 2.94 -4.22
C TYR A 1022 -22.35 3.27 -5.51
N ASP A 1023 -23.31 4.18 -5.47
CA ASP A 1023 -24.08 4.63 -6.64
C ASP A 1023 -23.41 5.82 -7.38
N GLY A 1024 -22.35 6.40 -6.81
CA GLY A 1024 -21.59 7.48 -7.44
C GLY A 1024 -22.27 8.85 -7.35
N ASP A 1025 -23.26 9.01 -6.47
CA ASP A 1025 -23.94 10.28 -6.26
C ASP A 1025 -23.09 11.26 -5.44
N GLY A 1026 -21.85 10.95 -5.06
CA GLY A 1026 -20.95 11.84 -4.32
C GLY A 1026 -21.35 12.04 -2.86
N ARG A 1027 -22.17 11.16 -2.29
CA ARG A 1027 -22.41 11.06 -0.86
C ARG A 1027 -21.77 9.78 -0.33
N PRO A 1028 -21.17 9.82 0.86
CA PRO A 1028 -20.61 8.61 1.43
C PRO A 1028 -21.70 7.66 1.90
N ASP A 1029 -21.56 6.37 1.55
CA ASP A 1029 -22.39 5.29 2.07
C ASP A 1029 -22.32 5.26 3.61
N PHE A 1030 -21.10 5.44 4.14
CA PHE A 1030 -20.80 5.53 5.57
C PHE A 1030 -19.49 6.31 5.81
N PHE A 1031 -19.35 6.89 6.99
CA PHE A 1031 -18.09 7.46 7.47
C PHE A 1031 -17.16 6.35 7.98
N SER A 1032 -15.85 6.57 7.83
CA SER A 1032 -14.78 5.70 8.32
C SER A 1032 -14.95 5.41 9.81
N PRO A 1033 -14.86 4.14 10.25
CA PRO A 1033 -15.01 3.77 11.65
C PRO A 1033 -13.97 4.42 12.59
N ALA A 1034 -12.82 4.86 12.08
CA ALA A 1034 -11.78 5.54 12.85
C ALA A 1034 -12.17 6.97 13.28
N THR A 1035 -13.19 7.55 12.65
CA THR A 1035 -13.49 8.98 12.77
C THR A 1035 -14.41 9.27 13.96
N SER A 1036 -14.14 10.36 14.66
CA SER A 1036 -14.97 10.84 15.77
C SER A 1036 -16.21 11.58 15.29
N GLN A 1037 -17.25 11.64 16.13
CA GLN A 1037 -18.46 12.42 15.82
C GLN A 1037 -18.18 13.90 15.57
N ALA A 1038 -17.20 14.48 16.27
CA ALA A 1038 -16.84 15.89 16.12
C ALA A 1038 -16.22 16.18 14.73
N GLU A 1039 -15.44 15.26 14.20
CA GLU A 1039 -14.87 15.37 12.85
C GLU A 1039 -15.96 15.23 11.78
N ARG A 1040 -16.89 14.27 11.97
CA ARG A 1040 -18.05 14.09 11.08
C ARG A 1040 -18.95 15.34 11.07
N ASP A 1041 -19.21 15.94 12.23
CA ASP A 1041 -20.04 17.15 12.36
C ASP A 1041 -19.38 18.40 11.75
N ALA A 1042 -18.05 18.46 11.69
CA ALA A 1042 -17.30 19.54 11.06
C ALA A 1042 -17.16 19.38 9.54
N SER A 1043 -17.47 18.19 9.02
CA SER A 1043 -17.32 17.83 7.62
C SER A 1043 -18.38 18.47 6.73
N PRO A 1044 -18.07 18.80 5.46
CA PRO A 1044 -19.06 19.14 4.47
C PRO A 1044 -19.86 17.92 3.94
N LEU A 1045 -19.42 16.69 4.23
CA LEU A 1045 -20.03 15.45 3.76
C LEU A 1045 -21.30 15.10 4.54
N VAL A 1046 -22.26 14.48 3.85
CA VAL A 1046 -23.53 14.03 4.42
C VAL A 1046 -23.78 12.61 3.95
N LEU A 1047 -24.10 11.70 4.88
CA LEU A 1047 -24.43 10.31 4.55
C LEU A 1047 -25.48 10.23 3.44
N ASP A 1048 -25.29 9.26 2.57
CA ASP A 1048 -26.28 8.91 1.58
C ASP A 1048 -27.56 8.38 2.24
N THR A 1049 -28.69 8.64 1.60
CA THR A 1049 -30.03 8.19 2.03
C THR A 1049 -30.62 7.10 1.13
N ASP A 1050 -29.94 6.76 0.02
CA ASP A 1050 -30.35 5.80 -1.00
C ASP A 1050 -29.10 5.16 -1.62
N ILE A 1051 -28.41 4.29 -0.87
CA ILE A 1051 -27.03 3.83 -1.15
C ILE A 1051 -26.85 3.23 -2.56
N ASP A 1052 -27.88 2.60 -3.13
CA ASP A 1052 -27.81 2.00 -4.46
C ASP A 1052 -28.54 2.77 -5.56
N GLY A 1053 -29.09 3.94 -5.23
CA GLY A 1053 -29.71 4.88 -6.15
C GLY A 1053 -31.00 4.37 -6.81
N ASP A 1054 -31.67 3.37 -6.22
CA ASP A 1054 -32.88 2.76 -6.79
C ASP A 1054 -34.16 3.57 -6.52
N GLY A 1055 -34.06 4.61 -5.68
CA GLY A 1055 -35.14 5.50 -5.27
C GLY A 1055 -35.87 5.06 -4.00
N ILE A 1056 -35.39 4.01 -3.31
CA ILE A 1056 -35.91 3.50 -2.05
C ILE A 1056 -34.97 3.94 -0.91
N ALA A 1057 -35.50 4.71 0.04
CA ALA A 1057 -34.67 5.17 1.15
C ALA A 1057 -34.16 4.03 2.04
N ASP A 1058 -32.92 4.16 2.54
CA ASP A 1058 -32.22 3.13 3.35
C ASP A 1058 -32.94 2.72 4.65
N ASP A 1059 -33.92 3.51 5.12
CA ASP A 1059 -34.73 3.20 6.30
C ASP A 1059 -35.83 2.16 6.04
N VAL A 1060 -36.14 1.90 4.77
CA VAL A 1060 -37.10 0.89 4.33
C VAL A 1060 -36.54 0.00 3.23
N ASP A 1061 -35.37 0.33 2.67
CA ASP A 1061 -34.71 -0.52 1.70
C ASP A 1061 -34.13 -1.78 2.36
N ARG A 1062 -34.42 -2.91 1.71
CA ARG A 1062 -34.00 -4.23 2.14
C ARG A 1062 -32.86 -4.76 1.29
N THR A 1063 -32.43 -4.06 0.23
CA THR A 1063 -31.32 -4.47 -0.63
C THR A 1063 -30.35 -3.32 -0.89
N PRO A 1064 -29.77 -2.67 0.14
CA PRO A 1064 -29.10 -1.35 0.05
C PRO A 1064 -27.82 -1.30 -0.79
N TYR A 1065 -27.44 -2.39 -1.44
CA TYR A 1065 -26.31 -2.44 -2.38
C TYR A 1065 -26.69 -3.27 -3.62
N CYS A 1066 -27.97 -3.29 -4.01
CA CYS A 1066 -28.45 -3.98 -5.19
C CYS A 1066 -29.77 -3.42 -5.75
N ALA A 1067 -29.65 -2.35 -6.55
CA ALA A 1067 -30.79 -1.68 -7.17
C ALA A 1067 -31.72 -2.59 -8.00
N ASP A 1068 -31.15 -3.59 -8.69
CA ASP A 1068 -31.92 -4.50 -9.55
C ASP A 1068 -32.52 -5.72 -8.80
N CYS A 1069 -32.22 -5.89 -7.50
CA CYS A 1069 -32.58 -7.07 -6.73
C CYS A 1069 -34.03 -7.09 -6.24
N TRP A 1070 -34.74 -5.96 -6.24
CA TRP A 1070 -36.12 -5.85 -5.75
C TRP A 1070 -37.15 -6.68 -6.54
N SER A 1071 -36.74 -7.24 -7.70
CA SER A 1071 -37.59 -8.00 -8.62
C SER A 1071 -37.50 -9.54 -8.49
N LEU A 1072 -36.63 -10.06 -7.64
CA LEU A 1072 -36.43 -11.51 -7.36
C LEU A 1072 -37.24 -12.01 -6.16
#